data_AF-A0A2N9FIH1-F1
#
_entry.id   AF-A0A2N9FIH1-F1
#
_cell.length_a   1.000
_cell.length_b   1.000
_cell.length_c   1.000
_cell.angle_alpha   90.00
_cell.angle_beta   90.00
_cell.angle_gamma   90.00
#
_symmetry.space_group_name_H-M   'P 1'
#
loop_
_entity.id
_entity.type
_entity.pdbx_description
1 polymer ?
#
loop_
_entity_poly.entity_id
_entity_poly.type
_entity_poly.pdbx_seq_one_letter_code
_entity_poly.pdbx_strand_id
1 'polypeptide(L)'
;MATDMQKLIGTSEEDDEEEMDMDVKEEDDDDDDENGEKHIATPVMVGVGGMASSSSNDQFQQHHQQMQEQVSTPGGGNRRCRPLEEKERTKLRERHRRAITARILAGLRRHGNYNLRVRADINDVIAALAREAGWVVLPDGTTFPSRSQGPRPVGGTSAAVTSSSSHTVPQQTPPASLRGVTSGYQSTVEYNAGQMKGIYMPSSSPYDLSSTTQSQTPPMVGDGREQTESHPLIGGSMNTIDDKQIVDLPQKLPERDFAGTSYVPVYVMLPLGVINMKCELVDPDGLLKQLRVLKSVNIDGVMVDCWWGIVEAHAPQEYNWSGYKKLFQMVREVKLRLQVVMSFHECGGNVGDDVCIPLPHWVAEIGRSNPDIFFTDKEGRRNPECLSWGIDKDRVLRGRTAVEVYFDYMRSFRAEFDEFFEDGIISMIEVGLGPCGELRYPSCPVKHGWRYPGIGELQCYDRYLLRSLRKAAEARGHSSWARGPDNAGSYNSRPHETGFFCDGGDYDGYYGRFFLNWYSQIVVDHCDRVLSLAKLAFDRTHVAAKLPGIYWWYKTVSHAAELTAGFYNSCNRDGYAAIAAMLKKHGAALNFSCAEIQTLGQHEDFAEALADPQGLVWQVLNAAWDACVPITSENALPCHDRIGYNKILDNAKPMDDPDGKHFLSFTYLRLSPLLMESHNFMEFERFVKRMHGEAVLDLPGIVG
;
A
#
# COMPACT_ATOMS: atom_id res chain seq x y z
N MET A 1 -32.80 -69.09 6.62
CA MET A 1 -33.02 -69.20 8.07
C MET A 1 -32.48 -67.89 8.65
N ALA A 2 -33.26 -66.80 8.75
CA ALA A 2 -34.39 -66.56 9.68
C ALA A 2 -33.95 -66.89 11.12
N THR A 3 -33.88 -65.95 12.08
CA THR A 3 -34.86 -64.95 12.56
C THR A 3 -34.13 -63.82 13.32
N ASP A 4 -34.36 -62.51 13.15
CA ASP A 4 -35.51 -61.62 13.38
C ASP A 4 -35.73 -61.07 14.81
N MET A 5 -35.63 -59.72 14.93
CA MET A 5 -36.48 -58.73 15.65
C MET A 5 -36.68 -58.83 17.20
N GLN A 6 -36.76 -57.76 18.03
CA GLN A 6 -37.28 -56.38 17.88
C GLN A 6 -37.08 -55.49 19.17
N LYS A 7 -36.87 -54.16 19.00
CA LYS A 7 -37.46 -52.94 19.68
C LYS A 7 -37.33 -52.75 21.24
N LEU A 8 -37.30 -51.55 21.88
CA LEU A 8 -37.74 -50.15 21.61
C LEU A 8 -37.35 -49.16 22.78
N ILE A 9 -37.38 -47.83 22.51
CA ILE A 9 -37.51 -46.62 23.42
C ILE A 9 -36.19 -46.08 24.03
N GLY A 10 -35.73 -44.81 23.91
CA GLY A 10 -36.33 -43.44 23.92
C GLY A 10 -36.06 -42.81 25.32
N THR A 11 -35.34 -41.69 25.53
CA THR A 11 -35.72 -40.26 25.40
C THR A 11 -34.55 -39.31 25.83
N SER A 12 -34.78 -37.99 25.65
CA SER A 12 -34.10 -36.73 26.04
C SER A 12 -33.49 -36.65 27.46
N GLU A 13 -32.74 -35.66 27.97
CA GLU A 13 -32.67 -34.17 27.93
C GLU A 13 -31.32 -33.79 28.65
N GLU A 14 -30.59 -32.71 28.29
CA GLU A 14 -30.39 -31.44 29.04
C GLU A 14 -29.59 -31.50 30.38
N ASP A 15 -29.06 -30.33 30.79
CA ASP A 15 -28.35 -29.97 32.05
C ASP A 15 -26.81 -30.18 32.07
N ASP A 16 -25.94 -29.30 32.58
CA ASP A 16 -26.10 -27.96 33.18
C ASP A 16 -24.72 -27.29 33.29
N GLU A 17 -24.75 -25.97 33.44
CA GLU A 17 -23.64 -25.06 33.72
C GLU A 17 -23.03 -25.30 35.11
N GLU A 18 -21.69 -25.40 35.22
CA GLU A 18 -21.00 -25.14 36.50
C GLU A 18 -19.82 -24.18 36.28
N GLU A 19 -20.07 -22.93 36.65
CA GLU A 19 -19.14 -21.84 36.84
C GLU A 19 -18.28 -22.13 38.10
N MET A 20 -16.99 -22.45 37.92
CA MET A 20 -16.05 -22.56 39.04
C MET A 20 -15.25 -21.28 39.18
N ASP A 21 -15.72 -20.45 40.11
CA ASP A 21 -15.01 -19.33 40.70
C ASP A 21 -13.71 -19.82 41.37
N MET A 22 -12.58 -19.22 41.03
CA MET A 22 -11.30 -19.48 41.71
C MET A 22 -10.77 -18.19 42.33
N ASP A 23 -11.09 -18.05 43.62
CA ASP A 23 -10.47 -17.16 44.59
C ASP A 23 -8.93 -17.30 44.56
N VAL A 24 -8.24 -16.20 44.28
CA VAL A 24 -6.80 -16.09 44.47
C VAL A 24 -6.54 -15.34 45.77
N LYS A 25 -6.11 -16.10 46.78
CA LYS A 25 -5.62 -15.60 48.06
C LYS A 25 -4.43 -14.65 47.86
N GLU A 26 -4.51 -13.50 48.50
CA GLU A 26 -3.40 -12.57 48.68
C GLU A 26 -2.48 -13.10 49.82
N GLU A 27 -1.16 -13.00 49.62
CA GLU A 27 -0.16 -13.18 50.67
C GLU A 27 0.43 -11.79 50.96
N ASP A 28 0.28 -11.38 52.23
CA ASP A 28 0.81 -10.16 52.84
C ASP A 28 2.31 -10.30 53.12
N ASP A 29 3.09 -9.27 52.79
CA ASP A 29 4.43 -9.05 53.34
C ASP A 29 4.34 -7.89 54.34
N ASP A 30 4.42 -8.22 55.63
CA ASP A 30 4.60 -7.29 56.75
C ASP A 30 6.07 -6.83 56.82
N ASP A 31 6.27 -5.51 56.93
CA ASP A 31 7.44 -4.92 57.58
C ASP A 31 6.94 -3.79 58.49
N ASP A 32 6.98 -4.06 59.80
CA ASP A 32 6.68 -3.15 60.90
C ASP A 32 7.78 -2.09 61.09
N ASP A 33 7.39 -0.85 61.41
CA ASP A 33 8.10 -0.02 62.38
C ASP A 33 7.12 0.99 63.02
N GLU A 34 6.84 0.77 64.30
CA GLU A 34 5.99 1.57 65.19
C GLU A 34 6.55 2.98 65.47
N ASN A 35 5.68 4.01 65.55
CA ASN A 35 5.51 4.77 66.80
C ASN A 35 4.31 5.75 66.76
N GLY A 36 3.48 5.73 67.81
CA GLY A 36 3.00 6.98 68.45
C GLY A 36 1.58 7.51 68.19
N GLU A 37 0.58 6.79 68.68
CA GLU A 37 -0.61 7.25 69.45
C GLU A 37 -1.35 8.61 69.19
N LYS A 38 -2.68 8.46 69.21
CA LYS A 38 -3.75 9.31 69.84
C LYS A 38 -4.66 10.20 68.96
N HIS A 39 -5.80 9.60 68.63
CA HIS A 39 -7.19 9.98 69.00
C HIS A 39 -7.80 11.36 68.63
N ILE A 40 -8.89 11.23 67.84
CA ILE A 40 -10.27 11.77 68.04
C ILE A 40 -10.71 13.08 67.34
N ALA A 41 -11.86 12.91 66.66
CA ALA A 41 -12.99 13.82 66.38
C ALA A 41 -13.07 14.57 65.02
N THR A 42 -13.85 13.95 64.13
CA THR A 42 -14.98 14.47 63.31
C THR A 42 -15.72 15.74 63.83
N PRO A 43 -16.65 16.37 63.04
CA PRO A 43 -16.97 16.22 61.61
C PRO A 43 -17.25 17.54 60.84
N VAL A 44 -17.52 17.31 59.55
CA VAL A 44 -18.10 18.16 58.47
C VAL A 44 -19.40 18.90 58.85
N MET A 45 -19.58 20.14 58.38
CA MET A 45 -20.82 20.60 57.70
C MET A 45 -20.70 21.96 56.98
N VAL A 46 -20.99 21.93 55.68
CA VAL A 46 -21.96 22.72 54.88
C VAL A 46 -21.96 24.25 54.97
N GLY A 47 -21.90 24.92 53.80
CA GLY A 47 -22.36 26.31 53.70
C GLY A 47 -22.09 27.06 52.39
N VAL A 48 -22.90 26.76 51.37
CA VAL A 48 -23.31 27.53 50.18
C VAL A 48 -22.96 29.03 50.10
N GLY A 49 -22.54 29.47 48.90
CA GLY A 49 -23.07 30.68 48.25
C GLY A 49 -22.09 31.83 47.97
N GLY A 50 -22.12 32.37 46.74
CA GLY A 50 -21.55 33.70 46.46
C GLY A 50 -21.16 33.94 45.01
N MET A 51 -22.03 34.62 44.27
CA MET A 51 -21.82 35.13 42.91
C MET A 51 -20.89 36.36 42.87
N ALA A 52 -20.28 36.51 41.70
CA ALA A 52 -20.07 37.75 40.93
C ALA A 52 -18.95 38.75 41.26
N SER A 53 -18.33 39.13 40.14
CA SER A 53 -18.01 40.50 39.70
C SER A 53 -16.54 40.95 39.75
N SER A 54 -16.06 41.31 38.54
CA SER A 54 -15.32 42.53 38.15
C SER A 54 -14.05 42.90 38.92
N SER A 55 -13.02 43.52 38.36
CA SER A 55 -12.63 43.96 37.02
C SER A 55 -11.25 44.57 37.23
N SER A 56 -10.39 44.42 36.23
CA SER A 56 -9.48 45.47 35.73
C SER A 56 -8.33 46.03 36.58
N ASN A 57 -7.16 45.92 35.94
CA ASN A 57 -6.16 46.95 35.63
C ASN A 57 -4.88 47.04 36.46
N ASP A 58 -3.80 46.71 35.73
CA ASP A 58 -2.61 47.53 35.45
C ASP A 58 -1.73 47.98 36.62
N GLN A 59 -0.46 47.57 36.56
CA GLN A 59 0.65 48.37 36.00
C GLN A 59 1.97 48.28 36.82
N PHE A 60 3.09 48.36 36.08
CA PHE A 60 4.49 48.65 36.49
C PHE A 60 5.27 47.55 37.24
N GLN A 61 6.21 46.81 36.63
CA GLN A 61 7.53 47.12 36.02
C GLN A 61 8.69 47.26 37.05
N GLN A 62 9.78 46.52 36.77
CA GLN A 62 11.17 46.60 37.27
C GLN A 62 11.54 45.84 38.57
N HIS A 63 12.40 44.81 38.46
CA HIS A 63 13.82 44.89 38.84
C HIS A 63 14.59 43.56 38.63
N HIS A 64 15.72 43.65 37.91
CA HIS A 64 17.02 42.95 38.01
C HIS A 64 17.09 41.52 38.64
N GLN A 65 17.58 40.47 37.96
CA GLN A 65 18.93 40.20 37.39
C GLN A 65 19.96 39.63 38.40
N GLN A 66 20.40 38.39 38.11
CA GLN A 66 21.69 37.70 38.38
C GLN A 66 22.08 37.19 39.79
N MET A 67 22.45 35.89 39.84
CA MET A 67 23.75 35.29 40.26
C MET A 67 23.52 33.74 40.38
N GLN A 68 23.97 32.88 39.46
CA GLN A 68 25.33 32.34 39.17
C GLN A 68 25.77 31.14 40.06
N GLU A 69 25.87 29.97 39.40
CA GLU A 69 26.77 28.80 39.54
C GLU A 69 27.13 28.18 40.92
N GLN A 70 26.89 26.86 41.09
CA GLN A 70 27.92 25.79 40.92
C GLN A 70 27.40 24.38 41.33
N VAL A 71 27.54 23.45 40.39
CA VAL A 71 27.90 22.00 40.45
C VAL A 71 27.71 21.23 41.77
N SER A 72 26.92 20.13 41.73
CA SER A 72 27.26 18.76 42.21
C SER A 72 26.08 17.78 42.05
N THR A 73 26.22 16.75 41.21
CA THR A 73 25.48 15.46 41.24
C THR A 73 26.20 14.53 42.26
N PRO A 74 25.64 13.42 42.81
CA PRO A 74 24.52 12.62 42.28
C PRO A 74 23.53 12.00 43.30
N GLY A 75 22.37 11.57 42.78
CA GLY A 75 21.59 10.47 43.37
C GLY A 75 20.35 10.88 44.17
N GLY A 76 19.19 10.37 43.76
CA GLY A 76 17.93 10.51 44.51
C GLY A 76 16.75 10.78 43.58
N GLY A 77 16.25 9.73 42.92
CA GLY A 77 15.12 9.83 42.00
C GLY A 77 13.81 10.12 42.73
N ASN A 78 13.32 11.35 42.65
CA ASN A 78 11.90 11.63 42.90
C ASN A 78 11.09 11.24 41.67
N ARG A 79 10.58 10.01 41.66
CA ARG A 79 9.54 9.57 40.73
C ARG A 79 8.30 10.45 40.95
N ARG A 80 7.97 11.29 39.96
CA ARG A 80 6.62 11.86 39.85
C ARG A 80 5.61 10.73 39.83
N CYS A 81 4.67 10.71 40.76
CA CYS A 81 3.54 9.78 40.77
C CYS A 81 2.76 9.91 39.46
N ARG A 82 2.65 8.80 38.72
CA ARG A 82 1.73 8.71 37.58
C ARG A 82 0.28 8.73 38.11
N PRO A 83 -0.68 9.34 37.38
CA PRO A 83 -2.09 9.32 37.76
C PRO A 83 -2.57 7.89 38.01
N LEU A 84 -3.41 7.69 39.03
CA LEU A 84 -3.93 6.37 39.43
C LEU A 84 -4.56 5.60 38.25
N GLU A 85 -5.24 6.30 37.35
CA GLU A 85 -5.82 5.76 36.11
C GLU A 85 -4.77 5.21 35.13
N GLU A 86 -3.60 5.82 35.01
CA GLU A 86 -2.52 5.33 34.14
C GLU A 86 -1.86 4.08 34.72
N LYS A 87 -1.79 3.99 36.06
CA LYS A 87 -1.31 2.82 36.79
C LYS A 87 -2.27 1.64 36.60
N GLU A 88 -3.57 1.88 36.63
CA GLU A 88 -4.60 0.87 36.37
C GLU A 88 -4.63 0.43 34.90
N ARG A 89 -4.53 1.36 33.95
CA ARG A 89 -4.38 1.01 32.52
C ARG A 89 -3.12 0.18 32.26
N THR A 90 -2.04 0.45 32.98
CA THR A 90 -0.80 -0.34 32.87
C THR A 90 -0.96 -1.73 33.49
N LYS A 91 -1.62 -1.84 34.65
CA LYS A 91 -1.98 -3.13 35.26
C LYS A 91 -2.89 -3.96 34.34
N LEU A 92 -3.87 -3.34 33.70
CA LEU A 92 -4.79 -4.01 32.78
C LEU A 92 -4.06 -4.51 31.52
N ARG A 93 -3.21 -3.69 30.91
CA ARG A 93 -2.36 -4.10 29.79
C ARG A 93 -1.45 -5.28 30.16
N GLU A 94 -0.87 -5.24 31.35
CA GLU A 94 0.01 -6.32 31.82
C GLU A 94 -0.75 -7.61 32.12
N ARG A 95 -1.96 -7.52 32.70
CA ARG A 95 -2.86 -8.68 32.86
C ARG A 95 -3.26 -9.28 31.52
N HIS A 96 -3.64 -8.43 30.56
CA HIS A 96 -4.01 -8.87 29.22
C HIS A 96 -2.83 -9.54 28.49
N ARG A 97 -1.62 -8.97 28.60
CA ARG A 97 -0.39 -9.55 28.05
C ARG A 97 -0.10 -10.93 28.65
N ARG A 98 -0.25 -11.09 29.96
CA ARG A 98 -0.07 -12.37 30.66
C ARG A 98 -1.12 -13.40 30.25
N ALA A 99 -2.38 -12.98 30.11
CA ALA A 99 -3.47 -13.86 29.66
C ALA A 99 -3.25 -14.38 28.22
N ILE A 100 -2.84 -13.51 27.30
CA ILE A 100 -2.48 -13.90 25.92
C ILE A 100 -1.32 -14.90 25.94
N THR A 101 -0.24 -14.59 26.68
CA THR A 101 0.94 -15.46 26.79
C THR A 101 0.56 -16.84 27.33
N ALA A 102 -0.30 -16.91 28.35
CA ALA A 102 -0.78 -18.18 28.92
C ALA A 102 -1.60 -19.00 27.90
N ARG A 103 -2.46 -18.34 27.10
CA ARG A 103 -3.23 -19.01 26.03
C ARG A 103 -2.33 -19.56 24.93
N ILE A 104 -1.31 -18.81 24.52
CA ILE A 104 -0.31 -19.27 23.53
C ILE A 104 0.43 -20.51 24.06
N LEU A 105 0.97 -20.45 25.27
CA LEU A 105 1.70 -21.57 25.88
C LEU A 105 0.80 -22.80 26.11
N ALA A 106 -0.48 -22.61 26.40
CA ALA A 106 -1.46 -23.69 26.47
C ALA A 106 -1.72 -24.32 25.09
N GLY A 107 -1.86 -23.50 24.05
CA GLY A 107 -2.02 -23.95 22.66
C GLY A 107 -0.82 -24.75 22.16
N LEU A 108 0.40 -24.28 22.42
CA LEU A 108 1.64 -24.98 22.03
C LEU A 108 1.77 -26.36 22.69
N ARG A 109 1.35 -26.51 23.96
CA ARG A 109 1.30 -27.80 24.66
C ARG A 109 0.23 -28.73 24.11
N ARG A 110 -0.97 -28.21 23.87
CA ARG A 110 -2.14 -29.02 23.47
C ARG A 110 -2.12 -29.43 22.00
N HIS A 111 -1.61 -28.56 21.12
CA HIS A 111 -1.73 -28.73 19.66
C HIS A 111 -0.39 -28.75 18.93
N GLY A 112 0.67 -28.15 19.49
CA GLY A 112 1.98 -28.04 18.83
C GLY A 112 2.97 -29.15 19.18
N ASN A 113 2.58 -30.13 20.00
CA ASN A 113 3.44 -31.23 20.48
C ASN A 113 4.72 -30.77 21.20
N TYR A 114 4.75 -29.53 21.70
CA TYR A 114 5.87 -29.00 22.48
C TYR A 114 5.73 -29.43 23.95
N ASN A 115 6.74 -30.15 24.46
CA ASN A 115 6.82 -30.55 25.87
C ASN A 115 7.29 -29.38 26.76
N LEU A 116 6.45 -28.35 26.88
CA LEU A 116 6.69 -27.17 27.71
C LEU A 116 6.10 -27.38 29.12
N ARG A 117 6.81 -26.89 30.14
CA ARG A 117 6.29 -26.89 31.52
C ARG A 117 5.07 -25.97 31.65
N VAL A 118 4.22 -26.21 32.65
CA VAL A 118 3.01 -25.40 32.91
C VAL A 118 3.34 -23.91 33.15
N ARG A 119 4.53 -23.63 33.69
CA ARG A 119 5.09 -22.28 33.89
C ARG A 119 6.31 -22.01 32.99
N ALA A 120 6.33 -22.54 31.77
CA ALA A 120 7.40 -22.29 30.83
C ALA A 120 7.53 -20.79 30.54
N ASP A 121 8.78 -20.30 30.54
CA ASP A 121 9.09 -18.94 30.14
C ASP A 121 9.44 -18.86 28.64
N ILE A 122 9.80 -17.68 28.17
CA ILE A 122 10.14 -17.48 26.76
C ILE A 122 11.38 -18.28 26.32
N ASN A 123 12.32 -18.56 27.24
CA ASN A 123 13.54 -19.30 26.94
C ASN A 123 13.24 -20.78 26.74
N ASP A 124 12.31 -21.34 27.51
CA ASP A 124 11.82 -22.72 27.35
C ASP A 124 11.20 -22.93 25.96
N VAL A 125 10.45 -21.94 25.46
CA VAL A 125 9.85 -21.96 24.11
C VAL A 125 10.92 -21.89 23.02
N ILE A 126 11.87 -20.96 23.15
CA ILE A 126 12.97 -20.80 22.19
C ILE A 126 13.83 -22.07 22.14
N ALA A 127 14.10 -22.69 23.29
CA ALA A 127 14.82 -23.96 23.35
C ALA A 127 14.07 -25.11 22.67
N ALA A 128 12.74 -25.14 22.77
CA ALA A 128 11.92 -26.15 22.11
C ALA A 128 11.90 -25.96 20.58
N LEU A 129 11.77 -24.72 20.10
CA LEU A 129 11.84 -24.37 18.68
C LEU A 129 13.21 -24.66 18.06
N ALA A 130 14.30 -24.34 18.78
CA ALA A 130 15.64 -24.64 18.32
C ALA A 130 15.87 -26.16 18.18
N ARG A 131 15.34 -26.97 19.11
CA ARG A 131 15.39 -28.44 19.01
C ARG A 131 14.62 -28.97 17.81
N GLU A 132 13.44 -28.42 17.54
CA GLU A 132 12.66 -28.78 16.35
C GLU A 132 13.36 -28.39 15.05
N ALA A 133 14.05 -27.25 15.03
CA ALA A 133 14.88 -26.81 13.92
C ALA A 133 16.20 -27.59 13.76
N GLY A 134 16.41 -28.68 14.51
CA GLY A 134 17.58 -29.55 14.39
C GLY A 134 18.81 -29.09 15.17
N TRP A 135 18.66 -28.19 16.15
CA TRP A 135 19.74 -27.76 17.02
C TRP A 135 19.73 -28.53 18.34
N VAL A 136 20.91 -28.83 18.86
CA VAL A 136 21.08 -29.29 20.24
C VAL A 136 21.11 -28.06 21.14
N VAL A 137 20.27 -28.03 22.17
CA VAL A 137 20.19 -26.97 23.19
C VAL A 137 20.55 -27.57 24.54
N LEU A 138 21.65 -27.12 25.14
CA LEU A 138 22.09 -27.55 26.46
C LEU A 138 21.34 -26.83 27.59
N PRO A 139 21.33 -27.38 28.83
CA PRO A 139 20.66 -26.75 29.97
C PRO A 139 21.18 -25.35 30.35
N ASP A 140 22.40 -25.01 29.95
CA ASP A 140 23.01 -23.69 30.16
C ASP A 140 22.65 -22.68 29.06
N GLY A 141 21.82 -23.07 28.09
CA GLY A 141 21.38 -22.24 26.96
C GLY A 141 22.31 -22.27 25.74
N THR A 142 23.42 -23.03 25.78
CA THR A 142 24.32 -23.17 24.64
C THR A 142 23.67 -23.98 23.52
N THR A 143 23.69 -23.47 22.28
CA THR A 143 23.07 -24.13 21.11
C THR A 143 24.09 -24.44 20.01
N PHE A 144 23.96 -25.61 19.37
CA PHE A 144 24.79 -26.00 18.23
C PHE A 144 24.04 -26.94 17.26
N PRO A 145 24.41 -26.97 15.96
CA PRO A 145 23.72 -27.81 14.97
C PRO A 145 23.91 -29.29 15.28
N SER A 146 22.83 -30.08 15.21
CA SER A 146 22.94 -31.53 15.30
C SER A 146 23.62 -32.06 14.03
N ARG A 147 24.87 -32.55 14.14
CA ARG A 147 25.60 -33.14 12.99
C ARG A 147 24.82 -34.33 12.43
N SER A 148 24.47 -34.26 11.15
CA SER A 148 24.02 -35.41 10.37
C SER A 148 25.14 -36.45 10.27
N GLN A 149 24.95 -37.61 10.89
CA GLN A 149 25.61 -38.83 10.41
C GLN A 149 24.93 -39.21 9.10
N GLY A 150 25.71 -39.25 8.01
CA GLY A 150 25.27 -39.84 6.75
C GLY A 150 25.02 -41.35 6.87
N PRO A 151 24.43 -41.99 5.84
CA PRO A 151 24.02 -43.39 5.89
C PRO A 151 25.21 -44.33 6.07
N ARG A 152 25.06 -45.30 6.97
CA ARG A 152 25.99 -46.44 7.13
C ARG A 152 26.11 -47.25 5.83
N PRO A 153 27.32 -47.54 5.34
CA PRO A 153 27.56 -48.68 4.46
C PRO A 153 27.78 -49.95 5.28
N VAL A 154 27.27 -51.06 4.76
CA VAL A 154 27.51 -52.42 5.25
C VAL A 154 28.91 -52.87 4.81
N GLY A 155 29.75 -53.26 5.79
CA GLY A 155 30.80 -54.27 5.64
C GLY A 155 32.20 -53.81 5.18
N GLY A 156 33.23 -54.27 5.92
CA GLY A 156 34.56 -54.55 5.34
C GLY A 156 35.78 -53.85 5.94
N THR A 157 36.34 -54.44 7.00
CA THR A 157 37.78 -54.62 7.29
C THR A 157 38.79 -53.44 7.26
N SER A 158 39.32 -53.18 8.47
CA SER A 158 40.74 -53.06 8.86
C SER A 158 41.65 -51.89 8.44
N ALA A 159 42.34 -51.40 9.49
CA ALA A 159 43.72 -50.88 9.58
C ALA A 159 44.00 -49.37 9.35
N ALA A 160 44.02 -48.65 10.48
CA ALA A 160 45.20 -48.03 11.10
C ALA A 160 46.01 -46.89 10.41
N VAL A 161 46.38 -45.94 11.29
CA VAL A 161 47.60 -45.08 11.38
C VAL A 161 47.70 -43.69 10.68
N THR A 162 47.92 -42.67 11.53
CA THR A 162 48.79 -41.46 11.45
C THR A 162 48.48 -40.22 10.55
N SER A 163 48.22 -39.10 11.25
CA SER A 163 49.02 -37.84 11.35
C SER A 163 49.42 -36.96 10.13
N SER A 164 49.08 -35.66 10.30
CA SER A 164 49.89 -34.43 10.07
C SER A 164 49.95 -33.69 8.71
N SER A 165 49.47 -32.44 8.75
CA SER A 165 50.00 -31.14 8.25
C SER A 165 50.76 -31.01 6.93
N SER A 166 50.39 -30.02 6.09
CA SER A 166 51.14 -28.74 5.87
C SER A 166 50.77 -27.98 4.56
N HIS A 167 51.06 -26.68 4.59
CA HIS A 167 50.86 -25.59 3.63
C HIS A 167 51.51 -25.75 2.23
N THR A 168 51.02 -25.02 1.21
CA THR A 168 51.71 -23.85 0.55
C THR A 168 51.18 -23.50 -0.86
N VAL A 169 51.39 -22.23 -1.21
CA VAL A 169 51.07 -21.45 -2.44
C VAL A 169 51.93 -21.86 -3.66
N PRO A 170 51.59 -21.43 -4.90
CA PRO A 170 52.63 -20.76 -5.69
C PRO A 170 52.19 -19.53 -6.52
N GLN A 171 53.21 -18.71 -6.82
CA GLN A 171 53.25 -17.37 -7.41
C GLN A 171 53.72 -17.39 -8.89
N GLN A 172 53.62 -16.23 -9.55
CA GLN A 172 53.70 -15.88 -10.99
C GLN A 172 55.09 -15.78 -11.67
N THR A 173 55.06 -15.60 -13.02
CA THR A 173 55.84 -14.70 -13.95
C THR A 173 56.68 -15.38 -15.09
N PRO A 174 57.24 -14.66 -16.11
CA PRO A 174 56.65 -14.10 -17.36
C PRO A 174 57.49 -14.49 -18.65
N PRO A 175 57.39 -13.88 -19.88
CA PRO A 175 57.94 -12.54 -20.24
C PRO A 175 57.21 -11.78 -21.41
N ALA A 176 57.87 -10.77 -22.02
CA ALA A 176 57.32 -9.51 -22.54
C ALA A 176 57.48 -9.19 -24.07
N SER A 177 56.64 -8.26 -24.56
CA SER A 177 56.85 -7.05 -25.42
C SER A 177 57.20 -7.07 -26.95
N LEU A 178 56.41 -6.28 -27.73
CA LEU A 178 56.74 -5.16 -28.67
C LEU A 178 56.14 -5.15 -30.10
N ARG A 179 55.71 -3.92 -30.51
CA ARG A 179 55.31 -3.33 -31.83
C ARG A 179 53.95 -3.75 -32.43
N GLY A 180 53.05 -2.87 -32.89
CA GLY A 180 53.02 -1.41 -33.06
C GLY A 180 52.65 -1.04 -34.50
N VAL A 181 51.47 -0.43 -34.75
CA VAL A 181 51.17 0.49 -35.87
C VAL A 181 50.00 1.40 -35.49
N THR A 182 50.22 2.71 -35.55
CA THR A 182 49.22 3.78 -35.56
C THR A 182 48.79 4.11 -36.98
N SER A 183 47.52 4.44 -37.20
CA SER A 183 47.09 5.32 -38.29
C SER A 183 45.81 6.04 -37.89
N GLY A 184 45.91 7.35 -37.69
CA GLY A 184 44.78 8.26 -37.83
C GLY A 184 44.87 8.94 -39.20
N TYR A 185 43.74 9.36 -39.77
CA TYR A 185 43.55 10.70 -40.33
C TYR A 185 42.08 10.92 -40.72
N GLN A 186 41.72 12.19 -40.63
CA GLN A 186 40.45 12.86 -40.92
C GLN A 186 39.98 12.68 -42.37
N SER A 187 38.68 12.83 -42.62
CA SER A 187 38.13 13.93 -43.47
C SER A 187 36.60 13.81 -43.59
N THR A 188 35.76 14.75 -43.15
CA THR A 188 35.30 16.03 -43.74
C THR A 188 34.32 15.96 -44.93
N VAL A 189 33.18 16.64 -44.73
CA VAL A 189 32.37 17.50 -45.66
C VAL A 189 31.11 16.98 -46.39
N GLU A 190 30.00 17.69 -46.08
CA GLU A 190 28.77 18.10 -46.83
C GLU A 190 27.69 17.12 -47.31
N TYR A 191 26.42 17.48 -47.05
CA TYR A 191 25.34 17.74 -48.03
C TYR A 191 24.18 18.43 -47.24
N ASN A 192 24.02 19.75 -47.37
CA ASN A 192 23.12 20.48 -48.28
C ASN A 192 21.80 20.95 -47.62
N ALA A 193 21.72 22.28 -47.45
CA ALA A 193 20.48 23.03 -47.32
C ALA A 193 19.88 23.23 -48.72
N GLY A 194 18.59 22.90 -48.89
CA GLY A 194 17.87 23.05 -50.14
C GLY A 194 16.44 23.52 -49.86
N GLN A 195 16.23 24.81 -50.12
CA GLN A 195 14.95 25.51 -50.11
C GLN A 195 14.19 25.19 -51.40
N MET A 196 12.92 24.76 -51.34
CA MET A 196 12.00 24.90 -52.47
C MET A 196 10.54 25.09 -52.02
N LYS A 197 9.95 26.15 -52.58
CA LYS A 197 8.55 26.60 -52.50
C LYS A 197 7.66 25.75 -53.43
N GLY A 198 6.37 25.70 -53.10
CA GLY A 198 5.24 25.31 -53.98
C GLY A 198 4.08 24.76 -53.15
N ILE A 199 3.24 25.61 -52.54
CA ILE A 199 1.95 26.12 -53.06
C ILE A 199 0.99 24.99 -53.48
N TYR A 200 -0.04 24.73 -52.67
CA TYR A 200 -1.46 24.89 -53.03
C TYR A 200 -2.37 24.82 -51.78
N MET A 201 -3.53 25.46 -51.92
CA MET A 201 -4.33 26.19 -50.91
C MET A 201 -5.25 25.35 -50.00
N PRO A 202 -5.71 25.94 -48.87
CA PRO A 202 -6.75 25.41 -47.99
C PRO A 202 -8.16 25.86 -48.42
N SER A 203 -9.18 25.03 -48.21
CA SER A 203 -10.59 25.45 -48.35
C SER A 203 -11.20 25.81 -47.01
N SER A 204 -11.69 27.03 -46.97
CA SER A 204 -12.21 27.85 -45.88
C SER A 204 -13.62 27.48 -45.40
N SER A 205 -13.83 27.70 -44.10
CA SER A 205 -15.10 27.97 -43.42
C SER A 205 -15.68 29.35 -43.80
N PRO A 206 -17.01 29.52 -43.67
CA PRO A 206 -17.64 30.82 -43.36
C PRO A 206 -18.56 30.69 -42.11
N TYR A 207 -18.87 31.66 -41.24
CA TYR A 207 -18.69 33.11 -41.12
C TYR A 207 -18.82 33.55 -39.65
N ASP A 208 -18.23 34.70 -39.30
CA ASP A 208 -18.27 35.39 -38.01
C ASP A 208 -19.43 36.40 -37.85
N LEU A 209 -19.88 36.49 -36.59
CA LEU A 209 -20.46 37.57 -35.75
C LEU A 209 -20.94 38.94 -36.32
N SER A 210 -22.22 39.22 -35.99
CA SER A 210 -22.81 40.42 -35.34
C SER A 210 -22.80 41.83 -35.96
N SER A 211 -24.00 42.44 -36.03
CA SER A 211 -24.22 43.89 -35.84
C SER A 211 -25.66 44.26 -35.42
N THR A 212 -25.80 44.73 -34.17
CA THR A 212 -26.58 45.88 -33.64
C THR A 212 -28.08 46.14 -33.93
N THR A 213 -28.80 46.27 -32.80
CA THR A 213 -29.80 47.29 -32.36
C THR A 213 -31.30 47.23 -32.74
N GLN A 214 -32.09 47.36 -31.65
CA GLN A 214 -33.35 48.09 -31.45
C GLN A 214 -34.73 47.39 -31.59
N SER A 215 -35.26 47.04 -30.40
CA SER A 215 -36.46 47.64 -29.76
C SER A 215 -37.90 47.18 -30.09
N GLN A 216 -38.61 46.88 -28.99
CA GLN A 216 -40.06 47.04 -28.68
C GLN A 216 -41.05 45.87 -28.90
N THR A 217 -41.61 45.43 -27.77
CA THR A 217 -42.91 44.75 -27.51
C THR A 217 -44.04 45.80 -27.33
N PRO A 218 -45.34 45.48 -27.04
CA PRO A 218 -46.27 44.34 -27.30
C PRO A 218 -47.62 44.91 -27.89
N PRO A 219 -48.90 44.47 -27.61
CA PRO A 219 -49.55 43.24 -27.07
C PRO A 219 -50.84 42.77 -27.86
N MET A 220 -51.56 41.73 -27.40
CA MET A 220 -53.05 41.44 -27.47
C MET A 220 -53.30 39.90 -27.34
N VAL A 221 -53.82 39.33 -26.24
CA VAL A 221 -55.23 39.13 -25.79
C VAL A 221 -56.08 38.19 -26.67
N GLY A 222 -56.43 37.01 -26.12
CA GLY A 222 -57.82 36.62 -25.83
C GLY A 222 -58.62 35.72 -26.79
N ASP A 223 -58.77 34.46 -26.35
CA ASP A 223 -60.06 33.82 -25.97
C ASP A 223 -60.87 32.95 -26.96
N GLY A 224 -61.39 31.84 -26.42
CA GLY A 224 -62.19 30.80 -27.08
C GLY A 224 -62.75 29.74 -26.10
N ARG A 225 -63.98 30.00 -25.63
CA ARG A 225 -65.06 29.22 -24.95
C ARG A 225 -65.28 27.75 -25.45
N GLU A 226 -65.97 26.78 -24.81
CA GLU A 226 -67.04 26.69 -23.76
C GLU A 226 -67.37 25.20 -23.34
N GLN A 227 -67.82 24.95 -22.08
CA GLN A 227 -68.95 24.08 -21.55
C GLN A 227 -68.93 22.50 -21.63
N THR A 228 -69.48 21.61 -20.74
CA THR A 228 -70.32 21.61 -19.48
C THR A 228 -70.38 20.20 -18.78
N GLU A 229 -70.46 20.16 -17.43
CA GLU A 229 -71.27 19.35 -16.43
C GLU A 229 -71.68 17.84 -16.63
N SER A 230 -71.95 16.93 -15.65
CA SER A 230 -72.21 16.91 -14.18
C SER A 230 -72.27 15.46 -13.57
N HIS A 231 -72.35 15.36 -12.22
CA HIS A 231 -72.33 14.22 -11.24
C HIS A 231 -73.46 13.16 -11.24
N PRO A 232 -73.37 12.10 -10.38
CA PRO A 232 -74.24 12.03 -9.17
C PRO A 232 -73.60 11.42 -7.89
N LEU A 233 -74.27 11.65 -6.73
CA LEU A 233 -74.05 11.07 -5.39
C LEU A 233 -75.37 10.47 -4.86
N ILE A 234 -75.30 9.36 -4.10
CA ILE A 234 -75.98 9.07 -2.79
C ILE A 234 -75.83 7.57 -2.42
N GLY A 235 -75.49 7.29 -1.16
CA GLY A 235 -75.94 6.08 -0.42
C GLY A 235 -74.84 5.28 0.28
N GLY A 236 -74.66 5.47 1.59
CA GLY A 236 -73.64 4.77 2.40
C GLY A 236 -74.09 3.45 3.04
N SER A 237 -73.12 2.70 3.58
CA SER A 237 -73.25 1.84 4.76
C SER A 237 -71.87 1.33 5.21
N MET A 238 -71.63 1.36 6.52
CA MET A 238 -70.45 0.85 7.24
C MET A 238 -70.22 -0.66 7.00
N ASN A 239 -68.95 -1.09 6.97
CA ASN A 239 -68.41 -2.07 7.93
C ASN A 239 -66.88 -2.29 7.80
N THR A 240 -66.22 -2.04 8.93
CA THR A 240 -65.09 -2.76 9.56
C THR A 240 -63.75 -2.96 8.84
N ILE A 241 -62.78 -2.22 9.36
CA ILE A 241 -61.35 -2.52 9.64
C ILE A 241 -61.00 -4.01 9.60
N ASP A 242 -59.97 -4.36 8.83
CA ASP A 242 -59.03 -5.43 9.20
C ASP A 242 -57.60 -4.95 8.95
N ASP A 243 -56.88 -4.78 10.05
CA ASP A 243 -55.47 -4.37 10.10
C ASP A 243 -54.59 -5.50 9.57
N LYS A 244 -53.92 -5.27 8.44
CA LYS A 244 -52.62 -5.88 8.18
C LYS A 244 -51.65 -4.81 7.73
N GLN A 245 -50.88 -4.32 8.70
CA GLN A 245 -49.61 -3.65 8.47
C GLN A 245 -48.75 -4.56 7.59
N ILE A 246 -48.69 -4.25 6.29
CA ILE A 246 -47.56 -4.63 5.48
C ILE A 246 -46.47 -3.66 5.91
N VAL A 247 -45.55 -4.16 6.75
CA VAL A 247 -44.28 -3.50 7.01
C VAL A 247 -43.61 -3.39 5.66
N ASP A 248 -43.60 -2.17 5.11
CA ASP A 248 -42.93 -1.84 3.86
C ASP A 248 -41.42 -1.97 4.13
N LEU A 249 -40.91 -3.19 3.91
CA LEU A 249 -39.50 -3.49 3.93
C LEU A 249 -38.86 -2.62 2.83
N PRO A 250 -37.74 -1.92 3.08
CA PRO A 250 -37.12 -1.10 2.05
C PRO A 250 -36.89 -1.97 0.82
N GLN A 251 -37.58 -1.67 -0.29
CA GLN A 251 -37.33 -2.32 -1.56
C GLN A 251 -35.85 -2.13 -1.86
N LYS A 252 -35.05 -3.21 -1.79
CA LYS A 252 -33.66 -3.20 -2.24
C LYS A 252 -33.66 -2.58 -3.63
N LEU A 253 -33.02 -1.43 -3.79
CA LEU A 253 -32.85 -0.81 -5.09
C LEU A 253 -32.33 -1.90 -6.05
N PRO A 254 -32.98 -2.10 -7.20
CA PRO A 254 -32.53 -3.09 -8.16
C PRO A 254 -31.09 -2.75 -8.54
N GLU A 255 -30.21 -3.75 -8.48
CA GLU A 255 -28.82 -3.53 -8.87
C GLU A 255 -28.73 -3.14 -10.33
N ARG A 256 -27.77 -2.27 -10.63
CA ARG A 256 -27.46 -1.87 -12.00
C ARG A 256 -27.17 -3.10 -12.85
N ASP A 257 -27.84 -3.17 -14.00
CA ASP A 257 -27.52 -4.13 -15.04
C ASP A 257 -26.33 -3.63 -15.86
N PHE A 258 -25.34 -4.50 -16.06
CA PHE A 258 -24.14 -4.22 -16.85
C PHE A 258 -24.16 -4.96 -18.19
N ALA A 259 -25.23 -5.69 -18.51
CA ALA A 259 -25.39 -6.36 -19.78
C ALA A 259 -25.27 -5.36 -20.96
N GLY A 260 -24.41 -5.68 -21.93
CA GLY A 260 -24.19 -4.84 -23.11
C GLY A 260 -23.25 -3.65 -22.90
N THR A 261 -22.69 -3.45 -21.71
CA THR A 261 -21.63 -2.45 -21.47
C THR A 261 -20.28 -2.90 -22.03
N SER A 262 -19.34 -1.97 -22.22
CA SER A 262 -17.99 -2.25 -22.75
C SER A 262 -17.27 -3.37 -21.99
N TYR A 263 -16.60 -4.29 -22.69
CA TYR A 263 -15.84 -5.37 -22.08
C TYR A 263 -14.60 -4.83 -21.35
N VAL A 264 -14.47 -5.12 -20.05
CA VAL A 264 -13.28 -4.79 -19.26
C VAL A 264 -12.59 -6.10 -18.84
N PRO A 265 -11.38 -6.38 -19.35
CA PRO A 265 -10.61 -7.57 -18.99
C PRO A 265 -10.35 -7.66 -17.49
N VAL A 266 -10.48 -8.86 -16.92
CA VAL A 266 -10.24 -9.15 -15.50
C VAL A 266 -9.02 -10.04 -15.34
N TYR A 267 -8.05 -9.55 -14.57
CA TYR A 267 -6.85 -10.28 -14.16
C TYR A 267 -6.92 -10.61 -12.68
N VAL A 268 -6.17 -11.63 -12.25
CA VAL A 268 -5.99 -11.93 -10.83
C VAL A 268 -4.51 -11.90 -10.48
N MET A 269 -4.16 -11.14 -9.45
CA MET A 269 -2.79 -11.10 -8.94
C MET A 269 -2.42 -12.43 -8.29
N LEU A 270 -1.28 -13.02 -8.66
CA LEU A 270 -0.77 -14.25 -8.05
C LEU A 270 -0.22 -14.01 -6.64
N PRO A 271 -0.05 -15.03 -5.77
CA PRO A 271 0.58 -14.88 -4.46
C PRO A 271 1.95 -14.19 -4.53
N LEU A 272 2.28 -13.31 -3.57
CA LEU A 272 3.55 -12.55 -3.56
C LEU A 272 4.77 -13.48 -3.60
N GLY A 273 4.70 -14.59 -2.86
CA GLY A 273 5.74 -15.62 -2.78
C GLY A 273 5.65 -16.73 -3.83
N VAL A 274 4.93 -16.54 -4.94
CA VAL A 274 4.82 -17.57 -5.99
C VAL A 274 6.17 -18.01 -6.55
N ILE A 275 7.15 -17.10 -6.58
CA ILE A 275 8.57 -17.40 -6.82
C ILE A 275 9.35 -17.19 -5.50
N ASN A 276 10.12 -18.19 -5.08
CA ASN A 276 10.93 -18.10 -3.86
C ASN A 276 12.27 -17.35 -4.09
N MET A 277 13.02 -17.08 -3.01
CA MET A 277 14.33 -16.39 -3.06
C MET A 277 15.42 -17.10 -3.88
N LYS A 278 15.22 -18.37 -4.28
CA LYS A 278 16.12 -19.11 -5.18
C LYS A 278 15.71 -19.02 -6.65
N CYS A 279 14.69 -18.22 -6.97
CA CYS A 279 14.04 -18.17 -8.27
C CYS A 279 13.45 -19.52 -8.70
N GLU A 280 12.76 -20.19 -7.78
CA GLU A 280 12.02 -21.42 -8.03
C GLU A 280 10.51 -21.19 -7.83
N LEU A 281 9.70 -21.79 -8.70
CA LEU A 281 8.24 -21.75 -8.61
C LEU A 281 7.76 -22.59 -7.40
N VAL A 282 7.01 -21.96 -6.50
CA VAL A 282 6.44 -22.59 -5.31
C VAL A 282 5.12 -23.27 -5.67
N ASP A 283 4.94 -24.50 -5.18
CA ASP A 283 3.74 -25.35 -5.39
C ASP A 283 3.17 -25.31 -6.83
N PRO A 284 3.92 -25.79 -7.85
CA PRO A 284 3.45 -25.75 -9.23
C PRO A 284 2.13 -26.48 -9.46
N ASP A 285 1.89 -27.60 -8.77
CA ASP A 285 0.69 -28.42 -8.94
C ASP A 285 -0.54 -27.76 -8.33
N GLY A 286 -0.42 -27.18 -7.13
CA GLY A 286 -1.49 -26.42 -6.49
C GLY A 286 -1.84 -25.16 -7.29
N LEU A 287 -0.83 -24.42 -7.74
CA LEU A 287 -1.03 -23.24 -8.58
C LEU A 287 -1.72 -23.59 -9.89
N LEU A 288 -1.30 -24.65 -10.58
CA LEU A 288 -1.93 -25.08 -11.83
C LEU A 288 -3.41 -25.42 -11.65
N LYS A 289 -3.78 -26.06 -10.53
CA LYS A 289 -5.19 -26.33 -10.20
C LYS A 289 -5.96 -25.02 -10.00
N GLN A 290 -5.40 -24.07 -9.25
CA GLN A 290 -6.01 -22.77 -9.02
C GLN A 290 -6.18 -21.97 -10.33
N LEU A 291 -5.17 -21.96 -11.20
CA LEU A 291 -5.24 -21.31 -12.52
C LEU A 291 -6.33 -21.91 -13.41
N ARG A 292 -6.54 -23.24 -13.37
CA ARG A 292 -7.63 -23.90 -14.11
C ARG A 292 -9.00 -23.51 -13.57
N VAL A 293 -9.15 -23.41 -12.24
CA VAL A 293 -10.38 -22.94 -11.60
C VAL A 293 -10.67 -21.50 -11.99
N LEU A 294 -9.68 -20.61 -11.91
CA LEU A 294 -9.79 -19.23 -12.38
C LEU A 294 -10.16 -19.14 -13.86
N LYS A 295 -9.55 -19.96 -14.73
CA LYS A 295 -9.88 -20.00 -16.15
C LYS A 295 -11.33 -20.43 -16.40
N SER A 296 -11.90 -21.27 -15.54
CA SER A 296 -13.28 -21.77 -15.69
C SER A 296 -14.35 -20.68 -15.52
N VAL A 297 -14.04 -19.60 -14.80
CA VAL A 297 -14.90 -18.40 -14.67
C VAL A 297 -14.54 -17.30 -15.66
N ASN A 298 -13.81 -17.67 -16.73
CA ASN A 298 -13.47 -16.83 -17.87
C ASN A 298 -12.58 -15.62 -17.58
N ILE A 299 -11.75 -15.62 -16.52
CA ILE A 299 -10.78 -14.53 -16.37
C ILE A 299 -9.84 -14.42 -17.58
N ASP A 300 -9.39 -13.20 -17.86
CA ASP A 300 -8.55 -12.89 -19.02
C ASP A 300 -7.09 -13.30 -18.81
N GLY A 301 -6.59 -13.17 -17.58
CA GLY A 301 -5.19 -13.41 -17.28
C GLY A 301 -4.83 -13.32 -15.82
N VAL A 302 -3.53 -13.35 -15.53
CA VAL A 302 -2.99 -13.14 -14.18
C VAL A 302 -1.93 -12.06 -14.19
N MET A 303 -1.73 -11.44 -13.02
CA MET A 303 -0.69 -10.45 -12.79
C MET A 303 0.36 -11.00 -11.82
N VAL A 304 1.64 -10.70 -12.03
CA VAL A 304 2.73 -11.20 -11.20
C VAL A 304 3.86 -10.19 -11.05
N ASP A 305 4.39 -10.11 -9.83
CA ASP A 305 5.60 -9.36 -9.50
C ASP A 305 6.86 -10.08 -10.00
N CYS A 306 7.65 -9.43 -10.85
CA CYS A 306 9.02 -9.86 -11.16
C CYS A 306 10.01 -9.13 -10.26
N TRP A 307 10.24 -9.72 -9.08
CA TRP A 307 11.09 -9.16 -8.02
C TRP A 307 12.55 -8.99 -8.43
N TRP A 308 13.02 -7.74 -8.44
CA TRP A 308 14.42 -7.41 -8.71
C TRP A 308 15.38 -8.13 -7.75
N GLY A 309 15.00 -8.18 -6.46
CA GLY A 309 15.75 -8.86 -5.40
C GLY A 309 15.92 -10.37 -5.55
N ILE A 310 15.09 -11.02 -6.38
CA ILE A 310 15.20 -12.46 -6.68
C ILE A 310 16.02 -12.67 -7.96
N VAL A 311 15.73 -11.88 -8.99
CA VAL A 311 16.26 -12.11 -10.34
C VAL A 311 17.72 -11.67 -10.46
N GLU A 312 18.10 -10.52 -9.91
CA GLU A 312 19.49 -9.99 -9.95
C GLU A 312 20.13 -10.06 -8.54
N ALA A 313 19.78 -11.10 -7.76
CA ALA A 313 20.01 -11.16 -6.32
C ALA A 313 21.50 -11.06 -5.90
N HIS A 314 22.39 -11.74 -6.63
CA HIS A 314 23.76 -11.99 -6.18
C HIS A 314 24.76 -10.96 -6.68
N ALA A 315 24.72 -10.61 -7.97
CA ALA A 315 25.66 -9.70 -8.58
C ALA A 315 25.01 -8.85 -9.69
N PRO A 316 25.55 -7.64 -9.95
CA PRO A 316 25.17 -6.83 -11.10
C PRO A 316 25.14 -7.62 -12.41
N GLN A 317 24.04 -7.52 -13.15
CA GLN A 317 23.83 -8.09 -14.47
C GLN A 317 23.85 -9.63 -14.55
N GLU A 318 23.76 -10.31 -13.41
CA GLU A 318 23.55 -11.75 -13.33
C GLU A 318 22.07 -12.03 -13.08
N TYR A 319 21.30 -12.18 -14.17
CA TYR A 319 19.86 -12.37 -14.13
C TYR A 319 19.49 -13.86 -14.13
N ASN A 320 18.69 -14.28 -13.15
CA ASN A 320 18.08 -15.60 -13.12
C ASN A 320 16.56 -15.51 -13.28
N TRP A 321 16.07 -15.97 -14.43
CA TRP A 321 14.64 -15.98 -14.78
C TRP A 321 13.99 -17.37 -14.68
N SER A 322 14.68 -18.38 -14.13
CA SER A 322 14.26 -19.78 -14.22
C SER A 322 12.87 -20.07 -13.65
N GLY A 323 12.54 -19.46 -12.51
CA GLY A 323 11.24 -19.63 -11.85
C GLY A 323 10.11 -19.00 -12.67
N TYR A 324 10.33 -17.76 -13.13
CA TYR A 324 9.38 -17.03 -13.97
C TYR A 324 9.15 -17.73 -15.31
N LYS A 325 10.18 -18.34 -15.92
CA LYS A 325 10.02 -19.12 -17.15
C LYS A 325 9.08 -20.31 -16.98
N LYS A 326 9.21 -21.06 -15.87
CA LYS A 326 8.28 -22.15 -15.55
C LYS A 326 6.86 -21.64 -15.33
N LEU A 327 6.72 -20.52 -14.61
CA LEU A 327 5.42 -19.90 -14.35
C LEU A 327 4.75 -19.42 -15.65
N PHE A 328 5.47 -18.70 -16.51
CA PHE A 328 4.91 -18.14 -17.74
C PHE A 328 4.52 -19.25 -18.72
N GLN A 329 5.32 -20.31 -18.78
CA GLN A 329 4.97 -21.51 -19.54
C GLN A 329 3.65 -22.11 -19.05
N MET A 330 3.47 -22.25 -17.73
CA MET A 330 2.23 -22.76 -17.14
C MET A 330 1.03 -21.87 -17.48
N VAL A 331 1.17 -20.54 -17.38
CA VAL A 331 0.11 -19.59 -17.71
C VAL A 331 -0.25 -19.66 -19.21
N ARG A 332 0.75 -19.77 -20.09
CA ARG A 332 0.56 -19.98 -21.53
C ARG A 332 -0.20 -21.27 -21.82
N GLU A 333 0.13 -22.37 -21.16
CA GLU A 333 -0.54 -23.67 -21.33
C GLU A 333 -2.02 -23.64 -20.88
N VAL A 334 -2.34 -22.87 -19.84
CA VAL A 334 -3.73 -22.64 -19.39
C VAL A 334 -4.49 -21.64 -20.27
N LYS A 335 -3.80 -21.00 -21.24
CA LYS A 335 -4.36 -20.00 -22.16
C LYS A 335 -4.90 -18.77 -21.43
N LEU A 336 -4.10 -18.27 -20.50
CA LEU A 336 -4.30 -17.00 -19.80
C LEU A 336 -3.26 -15.99 -20.28
N ARG A 337 -3.62 -14.70 -20.23
CA ARG A 337 -2.67 -13.60 -20.48
C ARG A 337 -1.87 -13.26 -19.22
N LEU A 338 -0.78 -12.52 -19.40
CA LEU A 338 0.12 -12.07 -18.34
C LEU A 338 0.20 -10.55 -18.30
N GLN A 339 -0.03 -9.98 -17.13
CA GLN A 339 0.48 -8.66 -16.76
C GLN A 339 1.68 -8.85 -15.83
N VAL A 340 2.76 -8.11 -16.07
CA VAL A 340 4.01 -8.30 -15.32
C VAL A 340 4.45 -7.00 -14.69
N VAL A 341 4.74 -7.02 -13.40
CA VAL A 341 5.29 -5.88 -12.66
C VAL A 341 6.81 -5.96 -12.63
N MET A 342 7.49 -4.91 -13.05
CA MET A 342 8.93 -4.74 -12.83
C MET A 342 9.14 -4.22 -11.40
N SER A 343 9.21 -5.14 -10.43
CA SER A 343 9.18 -4.82 -9.00
C SER A 343 10.57 -4.43 -8.48
N PHE A 344 10.92 -3.16 -8.68
CA PHE A 344 12.19 -2.53 -8.22
C PHE A 344 12.17 -2.10 -6.73
N HIS A 345 11.39 -2.79 -5.91
CA HIS A 345 11.15 -2.48 -4.50
C HIS A 345 11.19 -3.75 -3.64
N GLU A 346 11.36 -3.58 -2.34
CA GLU A 346 11.22 -4.65 -1.34
C GLU A 346 9.75 -5.06 -1.18
N CYS A 347 9.49 -6.36 -1.15
CA CYS A 347 8.26 -6.92 -0.58
C CYS A 347 8.46 -7.14 0.92
N GLY A 348 7.54 -6.69 1.75
CA GLY A 348 7.61 -6.90 3.19
C GLY A 348 7.70 -5.57 3.94
N GLY A 349 6.74 -5.34 4.84
CA GLY A 349 6.68 -4.12 5.65
C GLY A 349 5.47 -3.24 5.38
N ASN A 350 4.74 -3.51 4.30
CA ASN A 350 3.49 -2.84 3.97
C ASN A 350 2.29 -3.72 4.35
N VAL A 351 1.11 -3.11 4.39
CA VAL A 351 -0.14 -3.81 4.69
C VAL A 351 -0.42 -4.81 3.57
N GLY A 352 -0.59 -6.09 3.90
CA GLY A 352 -0.88 -7.16 2.94
C GLY A 352 0.35 -7.98 2.50
N ASP A 353 1.56 -7.59 2.89
CA ASP A 353 2.76 -8.38 2.60
C ASP A 353 2.88 -9.57 3.56
N ASP A 354 2.82 -10.79 3.01
CA ASP A 354 3.02 -12.05 3.75
C ASP A 354 4.41 -12.67 3.56
N VAL A 355 5.23 -12.08 2.68
CA VAL A 355 6.61 -12.50 2.39
C VAL A 355 7.58 -11.31 2.49
N CYS A 356 8.86 -11.63 2.75
CA CYS A 356 9.94 -10.66 2.79
C CYS A 356 10.92 -10.93 1.65
N ILE A 357 10.94 -10.05 0.66
CA ILE A 357 11.81 -10.08 -0.52
C ILE A 357 12.54 -8.74 -0.59
N PRO A 358 13.79 -8.64 -0.09
CA PRO A 358 14.54 -7.38 -0.09
C PRO A 358 15.02 -7.01 -1.49
N LEU A 359 15.54 -5.79 -1.65
CA LEU A 359 16.37 -5.42 -2.82
C LEU A 359 17.60 -6.35 -2.95
N PRO A 360 18.25 -6.42 -4.13
CA PRO A 360 19.41 -7.29 -4.32
C PRO A 360 20.50 -7.11 -3.28
N HIS A 361 21.18 -8.20 -2.93
CA HIS A 361 22.17 -8.20 -1.86
C HIS A 361 23.27 -7.16 -2.12
N TRP A 362 23.77 -7.09 -3.36
CA TRP A 362 24.82 -6.15 -3.76
C TRP A 362 24.41 -4.68 -3.62
N VAL A 363 23.11 -4.34 -3.69
CA VAL A 363 22.59 -2.99 -3.44
C VAL A 363 22.63 -2.70 -1.94
N ALA A 364 22.21 -3.66 -1.11
CA ALA A 364 22.29 -3.53 0.34
C ALA A 364 23.74 -3.33 0.81
N GLU A 365 24.73 -3.96 0.18
CA GLU A 365 26.15 -3.72 0.47
C GLU A 365 26.58 -2.28 0.19
N ILE A 366 26.13 -1.72 -0.94
CA ILE A 366 26.41 -0.32 -1.28
C ILE A 366 25.74 0.59 -0.26
N GLY A 367 24.49 0.31 0.12
CA GLY A 367 23.74 1.06 1.12
C GLY A 367 24.42 1.13 2.50
N ARG A 368 25.19 0.09 2.89
CA ARG A 368 26.01 0.15 4.12
C ARG A 368 27.12 1.20 4.05
N SER A 369 27.73 1.38 2.88
CA SER A 369 28.82 2.35 2.66
C SER A 369 28.33 3.75 2.25
N ASN A 370 27.17 3.82 1.63
CA ASN A 370 26.57 5.01 1.05
C ASN A 370 25.06 4.97 1.35
N PRO A 371 24.63 5.27 2.59
CA PRO A 371 23.24 5.17 2.99
C PRO A 371 22.32 6.15 2.25
N ASP A 372 22.88 7.20 1.64
CA ASP A 372 22.15 8.18 0.85
C ASP A 372 21.64 7.64 -0.51
N ILE A 373 21.88 6.37 -0.86
CA ILE A 373 21.19 5.74 -1.98
C ILE A 373 19.70 5.47 -1.68
N PHE A 374 19.29 5.60 -0.42
CA PHE A 374 17.93 5.37 0.06
C PHE A 374 17.25 6.68 0.45
N PHE A 375 15.93 6.72 0.32
CA PHE A 375 15.13 7.84 0.81
C PHE A 375 15.37 8.07 2.30
N THR A 376 15.35 9.33 2.70
CA THR A 376 15.76 9.74 4.04
C THR A 376 14.84 10.81 4.57
N ASP A 377 14.35 10.61 5.79
CA ASP A 377 13.52 11.58 6.49
C ASP A 377 14.35 12.64 7.24
N LYS A 378 13.66 13.60 7.87
CA LYS A 378 14.30 14.72 8.55
C LYS A 378 15.21 14.29 9.71
N GLU A 379 14.91 13.16 10.35
CA GLU A 379 15.70 12.60 11.44
C GLU A 379 16.89 11.75 10.94
N GLY A 380 17.03 11.59 9.63
CA GLY A 380 18.12 10.83 9.02
C GLY A 380 17.86 9.32 8.94
N ARG A 381 16.64 8.85 9.23
CA ARG A 381 16.26 7.44 9.08
C ARG A 381 16.17 7.10 7.59
N ARG A 382 16.67 5.92 7.22
CA ARG A 382 16.78 5.46 5.83
C ARG A 382 15.70 4.44 5.53
N ASN A 383 15.02 4.58 4.41
CA ASN A 383 14.08 3.57 3.93
C ASN A 383 14.72 2.70 2.82
N PRO A 384 15.10 1.44 3.11
CA PRO A 384 15.74 0.55 2.15
C PRO A 384 14.78 -0.12 1.15
N GLU A 385 13.50 0.20 1.17
CA GLU A 385 12.48 -0.43 0.33
C GLU A 385 12.70 -0.18 -1.16
N CYS A 386 13.22 0.99 -1.55
CA CYS A 386 13.56 1.32 -2.92
C CYS A 386 14.71 2.35 -2.96
N LEU A 387 15.30 2.55 -4.15
CA LEU A 387 16.36 3.54 -4.34
C LEU A 387 15.79 4.98 -4.35
N SER A 388 16.51 5.92 -3.74
CA SER A 388 16.18 7.35 -3.84
C SER A 388 16.31 7.82 -5.29
N TRP A 389 15.32 8.57 -5.77
CA TRP A 389 15.36 9.20 -7.09
C TRP A 389 16.49 10.23 -7.24
N GLY A 390 17.08 10.67 -6.12
CA GLY A 390 18.26 11.52 -6.12
C GLY A 390 19.47 10.90 -6.85
N ILE A 391 19.54 9.56 -6.94
CA ILE A 391 20.65 8.84 -7.59
C ILE A 391 20.35 8.41 -9.03
N ASP A 392 19.22 8.80 -9.62
CA ASP A 392 18.84 8.46 -10.99
C ASP A 392 19.93 8.79 -12.02
N LYS A 393 20.71 9.84 -11.78
CA LYS A 393 21.77 10.33 -12.68
C LYS A 393 23.19 10.15 -12.12
N ASP A 394 23.33 9.56 -10.94
CA ASP A 394 24.62 9.39 -10.26
C ASP A 394 25.10 7.94 -10.38
N ARG A 395 26.35 7.74 -10.82
CA ARG A 395 26.94 6.41 -11.04
C ARG A 395 27.46 5.77 -9.73
N VAL A 396 26.55 5.51 -8.81
CA VAL A 396 26.88 5.02 -7.45
C VAL A 396 26.55 3.54 -7.25
N LEU A 397 26.04 2.85 -8.28
CA LEU A 397 25.68 1.44 -8.26
C LEU A 397 26.70 0.60 -9.03
N ARG A 398 27.94 0.53 -8.50
CA ARG A 398 29.09 -0.15 -9.14
C ARG A 398 29.35 0.35 -10.58
N GLY A 399 29.31 1.67 -10.77
CA GLY A 399 29.55 2.32 -12.06
C GLY A 399 28.30 2.59 -12.90
N ARG A 400 27.13 2.09 -12.49
CA ARG A 400 25.83 2.36 -13.12
C ARG A 400 25.01 3.39 -12.35
N THR A 401 24.10 4.08 -13.03
CA THR A 401 23.04 4.88 -12.39
C THR A 401 21.82 4.01 -12.06
N ALA A 402 20.89 4.49 -11.22
CA ALA A 402 19.67 3.74 -10.90
C ALA A 402 18.82 3.45 -12.16
N VAL A 403 18.64 4.44 -13.03
CA VAL A 403 17.85 4.25 -14.27
C VAL A 403 18.51 3.29 -15.26
N GLU A 404 19.86 3.22 -15.30
CA GLU A 404 20.58 2.22 -16.10
C GLU A 404 20.34 0.80 -15.56
N VAL A 405 20.34 0.62 -14.24
CA VAL A 405 20.04 -0.66 -13.60
C VAL A 405 18.62 -1.12 -13.96
N TYR A 406 17.63 -0.24 -13.85
CA TYR A 406 16.25 -0.56 -14.25
C TYR A 406 16.14 -0.92 -15.73
N PHE A 407 16.82 -0.16 -16.61
CA PHE A 407 16.80 -0.42 -18.04
C PHE A 407 17.48 -1.75 -18.40
N ASP A 408 18.62 -2.07 -17.81
CA ASP A 408 19.31 -3.35 -18.04
C ASP A 408 18.41 -4.54 -17.62
N TYR A 409 17.72 -4.41 -16.49
CA TYR A 409 16.77 -5.41 -16.00
C TYR A 409 15.59 -5.60 -16.97
N MET A 410 14.94 -4.50 -17.37
CA MET A 410 13.84 -4.54 -18.34
C MET A 410 14.28 -5.14 -19.69
N ARG A 411 15.49 -4.81 -20.15
CA ARG A 411 16.06 -5.37 -21.38
C ARG A 411 16.36 -6.87 -21.24
N SER A 412 16.88 -7.31 -20.10
CA SER A 412 17.07 -8.74 -19.84
C SER A 412 15.74 -9.50 -19.84
N PHE A 413 14.71 -8.95 -19.18
CA PHE A 413 13.37 -9.52 -19.21
C PHE A 413 12.82 -9.61 -20.63
N ARG A 414 12.90 -8.51 -21.40
CA ARG A 414 12.45 -8.48 -22.79
C ARG A 414 13.14 -9.57 -23.62
N ALA A 415 14.45 -9.74 -23.48
CA ALA A 415 15.22 -10.72 -24.24
C ALA A 415 14.90 -12.17 -23.84
N GLU A 416 14.75 -12.46 -22.53
CA GLU A 416 14.46 -13.81 -22.05
C GLU A 416 13.05 -14.28 -22.45
N PHE A 417 12.08 -13.37 -22.49
CA PHE A 417 10.67 -13.68 -22.73
C PHE A 417 10.15 -13.24 -24.10
N ASP A 418 11.03 -13.05 -25.08
CA ASP A 418 10.69 -12.57 -26.43
C ASP A 418 9.50 -13.30 -27.06
N GLU A 419 9.51 -14.64 -27.01
CA GLU A 419 8.42 -15.47 -27.52
C GLU A 419 7.06 -15.16 -26.88
N PHE A 420 7.01 -14.79 -25.59
CA PHE A 420 5.75 -14.47 -24.91
C PHE A 420 5.19 -13.10 -25.30
N PHE A 421 6.05 -12.18 -25.75
CA PHE A 421 5.62 -10.92 -26.34
C PHE A 421 5.13 -11.13 -27.78
N GLU A 422 5.83 -11.92 -28.59
CA GLU A 422 5.44 -12.24 -29.96
C GLU A 422 4.10 -13.01 -30.01
N ASP A 423 3.91 -13.96 -29.09
CA ASP A 423 2.66 -14.72 -28.92
C ASP A 423 1.51 -13.85 -28.35
N GLY A 424 1.78 -12.63 -27.90
CA GLY A 424 0.80 -11.75 -27.26
C GLY A 424 0.29 -12.25 -25.90
N ILE A 425 1.05 -13.15 -25.24
CA ILE A 425 0.73 -13.65 -23.90
C ILE A 425 0.95 -12.55 -22.86
N ILE A 426 2.10 -11.86 -22.94
CA ILE A 426 2.35 -10.68 -22.10
C ILE A 426 1.61 -9.49 -22.70
N SER A 427 0.53 -9.07 -22.03
CA SER A 427 -0.35 -8.00 -22.50
C SER A 427 0.04 -6.62 -21.99
N MET A 428 0.71 -6.56 -20.84
CA MET A 428 1.10 -5.29 -20.20
C MET A 428 2.30 -5.46 -19.27
N ILE A 429 3.14 -4.42 -19.22
CA ILE A 429 4.20 -4.26 -18.23
C ILE A 429 3.86 -3.10 -17.31
N GLU A 430 3.70 -3.35 -16.01
CA GLU A 430 3.68 -2.30 -15.01
C GLU A 430 5.11 -2.04 -14.52
N VAL A 431 5.54 -0.78 -14.50
CA VAL A 431 6.89 -0.41 -14.06
C VAL A 431 6.83 0.13 -12.64
N GLY A 432 7.52 -0.53 -11.71
CA GLY A 432 7.62 -0.07 -10.34
C GLY A 432 8.46 1.20 -10.24
N LEU A 433 7.93 2.26 -9.60
CA LEU A 433 8.55 3.60 -9.58
C LEU A 433 8.91 4.11 -8.19
N GLY A 434 8.78 3.26 -7.17
CA GLY A 434 9.00 3.63 -5.78
C GLY A 434 8.56 2.53 -4.81
N PRO A 435 8.28 2.89 -3.54
CA PRO A 435 7.81 1.93 -2.52
C PRO A 435 6.48 1.29 -2.96
N CYS A 436 6.28 0.01 -2.66
CA CYS A 436 5.17 -0.81 -3.20
C CYS A 436 5.05 -0.83 -4.74
N GLY A 437 6.07 -0.39 -5.48
CA GLY A 437 6.00 -0.17 -6.93
C GLY A 437 5.26 1.10 -7.33
N GLU A 438 4.79 1.89 -6.38
CA GLU A 438 3.99 3.09 -6.60
C GLU A 438 4.87 4.32 -6.85
N LEU A 439 4.42 5.21 -7.72
CA LEU A 439 5.07 6.51 -7.95
C LEU A 439 4.74 7.48 -6.81
N ARG A 440 5.45 7.34 -5.68
CA ARG A 440 5.41 8.24 -4.53
C ARG A 440 6.69 8.18 -3.71
N TYR A 441 6.87 9.14 -2.82
CA TYR A 441 7.84 9.01 -1.73
C TYR A 441 7.35 8.01 -0.65
N PRO A 442 8.26 7.39 0.11
CA PRO A 442 7.90 6.56 1.26
C PRO A 442 7.54 7.41 2.49
N SER A 443 6.49 8.26 2.37
CA SER A 443 6.12 9.25 3.39
C SER A 443 5.39 8.67 4.60
N CYS A 444 4.79 7.48 4.47
CA CYS A 444 3.99 6.82 5.51
C CYS A 444 4.50 5.41 5.87
N PRO A 445 5.80 5.20 6.18
CA PRO A 445 6.34 3.87 6.42
C PRO A 445 5.96 3.35 7.81
N VAL A 446 5.21 2.24 7.86
CA VAL A 446 4.83 1.57 9.13
C VAL A 446 6.08 1.18 9.93
N LYS A 447 7.17 0.77 9.25
CA LYS A 447 8.47 0.45 9.85
C LYS A 447 9.08 1.61 10.66
N HIS A 448 8.75 2.87 10.35
CA HIS A 448 9.23 4.04 11.10
C HIS A 448 8.18 4.61 12.07
N GLY A 449 7.12 3.85 12.36
CA GLY A 449 6.14 4.21 13.38
C GLY A 449 5.03 5.14 12.89
N TRP A 450 4.89 5.35 11.58
CA TRP A 450 3.69 5.98 11.02
C TRP A 450 2.45 5.13 11.33
N ARG A 451 1.35 5.82 11.64
CA ARG A 451 0.04 5.22 11.87
C ARG A 451 -1.01 6.05 11.17
N TYR A 452 -1.97 5.39 10.55
CA TYR A 452 -3.14 6.07 10.00
C TYR A 452 -3.89 6.83 11.11
N PRO A 453 -4.37 8.06 10.88
CA PRO A 453 -4.25 8.86 9.64
C PRO A 453 -3.14 9.93 9.69
N GLY A 454 -1.93 9.67 10.18
CA GLY A 454 -0.86 10.68 10.26
C GLY A 454 -0.50 11.33 8.91
N ILE A 455 -0.06 12.60 8.93
CA ILE A 455 0.31 13.35 7.70
C ILE A 455 1.52 12.78 6.94
N GLY A 456 2.32 11.92 7.55
CA GLY A 456 3.57 11.42 6.98
C GLY A 456 4.73 12.43 7.10
N GLU A 457 5.88 12.12 6.51
CA GLU A 457 7.03 13.03 6.47
C GLU A 457 7.64 13.15 5.06
N LEU A 458 8.24 14.31 4.79
CA LEU A 458 9.01 14.57 3.57
C LEU A 458 10.28 13.70 3.55
N GLN A 459 10.55 13.05 2.42
CA GLN A 459 11.59 12.01 2.30
C GLN A 459 12.81 12.44 1.48
N CYS A 460 13.12 13.74 1.47
CA CYS A 460 14.13 14.34 0.58
C CYS A 460 15.50 14.63 1.23
N TYR A 461 15.79 14.07 2.39
CA TYR A 461 16.96 14.45 3.20
C TYR A 461 18.23 13.65 2.89
N ASP A 462 18.21 12.81 1.86
CA ASP A 462 19.44 12.20 1.37
C ASP A 462 20.33 13.24 0.68
N ARG A 463 21.65 13.00 0.68
CA ARG A 463 22.62 13.98 0.15
C ARG A 463 22.38 14.36 -1.32
N TYR A 464 21.78 13.48 -2.13
CA TYR A 464 21.61 13.71 -3.56
C TYR A 464 20.39 14.61 -3.82
N LEU A 465 19.26 14.33 -3.16
CA LEU A 465 18.08 15.20 -3.21
C LEU A 465 18.35 16.56 -2.58
N LEU A 466 19.07 16.63 -1.45
CA LEU A 466 19.48 17.92 -0.86
C LEU A 466 20.39 18.73 -1.81
N ARG A 467 21.27 18.07 -2.55
CA ARG A 467 22.09 18.71 -3.58
C ARG A 467 21.24 19.20 -4.76
N SER A 468 20.20 18.44 -5.15
CA SER A 468 19.24 18.89 -6.17
C SER A 468 18.44 20.11 -5.69
N LEU A 469 17.96 20.09 -4.45
CA LEU A 469 17.22 21.20 -3.85
C LEU A 469 18.08 22.47 -3.78
N ARG A 470 19.34 22.33 -3.36
CA ARG A 470 20.30 23.46 -3.33
C ARG A 470 20.47 24.10 -4.70
N LYS A 471 20.66 23.30 -5.76
CA LYS A 471 20.75 23.80 -7.14
C LYS A 471 19.46 24.53 -7.55
N ALA A 472 18.29 24.00 -7.21
CA ALA A 472 17.02 24.63 -7.52
C ALA A 472 16.83 25.97 -6.78
N ALA A 473 17.26 26.05 -5.52
CA ALA A 473 17.20 27.26 -4.70
C ALA A 473 18.16 28.35 -5.21
N GLU A 474 19.39 27.98 -5.56
CA GLU A 474 20.39 28.86 -6.17
C GLU A 474 19.91 29.40 -7.53
N ALA A 475 19.31 28.56 -8.37
CA ALA A 475 18.77 28.97 -9.66
C ALA A 475 17.64 30.01 -9.56
N ARG A 476 16.92 30.04 -8.43
CA ARG A 476 15.91 31.08 -8.14
C ARG A 476 16.47 32.30 -7.41
N GLY A 477 17.77 32.33 -7.10
CA GLY A 477 18.39 33.42 -6.34
C GLY A 477 18.08 33.41 -4.84
N HIS A 478 17.60 32.28 -4.30
CA HIS A 478 17.20 32.13 -2.90
C HIS A 478 17.94 30.99 -2.23
N SER A 479 19.27 31.07 -2.10
CA SER A 479 20.10 30.01 -1.50
C SER A 479 19.69 29.63 -0.06
N SER A 480 19.04 30.54 0.68
CA SER A 480 18.49 30.23 2.00
C SER A 480 17.34 29.20 1.95
N TRP A 481 16.69 28.99 0.80
CA TRP A 481 15.64 27.98 0.61
C TRP A 481 16.16 26.58 0.33
N ALA A 482 17.47 26.35 0.34
CA ALA A 482 18.11 25.06 0.08
C ALA A 482 17.97 24.03 1.23
N ARG A 483 16.78 23.89 1.82
CA ARG A 483 16.48 22.97 2.93
C ARG A 483 15.01 22.54 2.90
N GLY A 484 14.68 21.48 3.63
CA GLY A 484 13.28 21.11 3.89
C GLY A 484 12.62 22.03 4.93
N PRO A 485 11.27 22.09 4.99
CA PRO A 485 10.55 22.92 5.96
C PRO A 485 10.80 22.47 7.41
N ASP A 486 11.09 23.44 8.28
CA ASP A 486 11.47 23.19 9.68
C ASP A 486 10.23 22.88 10.56
N ASN A 487 9.04 23.31 10.14
CA ASN A 487 7.77 23.28 10.89
C ASN A 487 6.71 22.31 10.28
N ALA A 488 7.15 21.30 9.54
CA ALA A 488 6.28 20.30 8.90
C ALA A 488 5.72 19.21 9.83
N GLY A 489 6.03 19.24 11.13
CA GLY A 489 5.61 18.20 12.07
C GLY A 489 6.41 16.90 11.93
N SER A 490 5.79 15.79 12.35
CA SER A 490 6.33 14.42 12.23
C SER A 490 5.28 13.47 11.64
N TYR A 491 5.64 12.20 11.42
CA TYR A 491 4.79 11.21 10.75
C TYR A 491 3.32 11.18 11.20
N ASN A 492 3.09 11.31 12.51
CA ASN A 492 1.77 11.16 13.13
C ASN A 492 1.10 12.50 13.52
N SER A 493 1.69 13.64 13.14
CA SER A 493 1.06 14.94 13.33
C SER A 493 -0.24 15.04 12.53
N ARG A 494 -1.14 15.93 12.95
CA ARG A 494 -2.30 16.38 12.18
C ARG A 494 -1.97 17.71 11.47
N PRO A 495 -2.62 18.04 10.34
CA PRO A 495 -2.28 19.26 9.59
C PRO A 495 -2.31 20.54 10.46
N HIS A 496 -3.35 20.69 11.28
CA HIS A 496 -3.56 21.85 12.17
C HIS A 496 -2.56 21.96 13.33
N GLU A 497 -1.79 20.89 13.63
CA GLU A 497 -0.74 20.90 14.65
C GLU A 497 0.61 21.41 14.11
N THR A 498 0.72 21.58 12.79
CA THR A 498 1.97 21.97 12.12
C THR A 498 1.91 23.42 11.67
N GLY A 499 3.04 24.13 11.68
CA GLY A 499 3.10 25.47 11.08
C GLY A 499 3.12 25.45 9.55
N PHE A 500 3.55 24.33 8.96
CA PHE A 500 3.63 24.22 7.51
C PHE A 500 2.30 23.86 6.85
N PHE A 501 1.57 22.86 7.36
CA PHE A 501 0.38 22.30 6.71
C PHE A 501 -0.96 22.78 7.30
N CYS A 502 -0.96 23.63 8.33
CA CYS A 502 -2.21 24.19 8.86
C CYS A 502 -2.90 25.11 7.85
N ASP A 503 -4.14 25.48 8.13
CA ASP A 503 -4.85 26.47 7.31
C ASP A 503 -4.11 27.83 7.37
N GLY A 504 -3.85 28.41 6.20
CA GLY A 504 -2.97 29.58 6.06
C GLY A 504 -1.49 29.33 6.37
N GLY A 505 -1.05 28.07 6.46
CA GLY A 505 0.33 27.69 6.80
C GLY A 505 1.36 27.95 5.68
N ASP A 506 2.63 27.71 6.00
CA ASP A 506 3.76 28.04 5.12
C ASP A 506 3.76 27.30 3.77
N TYR A 507 3.01 26.19 3.64
CA TYR A 507 2.88 25.41 2.39
C TYR A 507 2.43 26.28 1.21
N ASP A 508 1.59 27.28 1.45
CA ASP A 508 1.08 28.20 0.42
C ASP A 508 1.87 29.52 0.31
N GLY A 509 2.88 29.71 1.16
CA GLY A 509 3.80 30.85 1.10
C GLY A 509 4.84 30.72 -0.03
N TYR A 510 5.63 31.78 -0.28
CA TYR A 510 6.65 31.78 -1.34
C TYR A 510 7.64 30.61 -1.26
N TYR A 511 8.11 30.32 -0.04
CA TYR A 511 9.01 29.20 0.21
C TYR A 511 8.31 27.84 0.05
N GLY A 512 7.12 27.66 0.63
CA GLY A 512 6.36 26.41 0.52
C GLY A 512 6.01 26.07 -0.92
N ARG A 513 5.50 27.04 -1.69
CA ARG A 513 5.25 26.87 -3.12
C ARG A 513 6.51 26.52 -3.91
N PHE A 514 7.65 27.12 -3.59
CA PHE A 514 8.93 26.75 -4.20
C PHE A 514 9.29 25.29 -3.87
N PHE A 515 9.29 24.94 -2.60
CA PHE A 515 9.72 23.64 -2.12
C PHE A 515 8.82 22.51 -2.65
N LEU A 516 7.50 22.67 -2.56
CA LEU A 516 6.54 21.66 -3.02
C LEU A 516 6.54 21.52 -4.54
N ASN A 517 6.77 22.61 -5.30
CA ASN A 517 7.00 22.51 -6.75
C ASN A 517 8.26 21.69 -7.05
N TRP A 518 9.38 21.95 -6.35
CA TRP A 518 10.58 21.14 -6.54
C TRP A 518 10.34 19.67 -6.17
N TYR A 519 9.76 19.41 -4.99
CA TYR A 519 9.56 18.06 -4.45
C TYR A 519 8.67 17.20 -5.34
N SER A 520 7.56 17.76 -5.83
CA SER A 520 6.66 17.09 -6.79
C SER A 520 7.27 16.99 -8.20
N GLN A 521 8.05 17.97 -8.64
CA GLN A 521 8.72 17.88 -9.94
C GLN A 521 9.72 16.71 -9.99
N ILE A 522 10.39 16.37 -8.87
CA ILE A 522 11.26 15.18 -8.82
C ILE A 522 10.48 13.90 -9.12
N VAL A 523 9.22 13.77 -8.64
CA VAL A 523 8.34 12.63 -8.92
C VAL A 523 8.10 12.51 -10.43
N VAL A 524 7.68 13.60 -11.06
CA VAL A 524 7.38 13.66 -12.51
C VAL A 524 8.65 13.37 -13.32
N ASP A 525 9.77 13.97 -12.93
CA ASP A 525 11.07 13.81 -13.58
C ASP A 525 11.62 12.38 -13.48
N HIS A 526 11.41 11.70 -12.34
CA HIS A 526 11.78 10.31 -12.14
C HIS A 526 10.97 9.41 -13.08
N CYS A 527 9.65 9.56 -13.05
CA CYS A 527 8.76 8.78 -13.91
C CYS A 527 9.08 9.00 -15.40
N ASP A 528 9.31 10.25 -15.81
CA ASP A 528 9.65 10.58 -17.20
C ASP A 528 10.91 9.83 -17.68
N ARG A 529 11.96 9.75 -16.84
CA ARG A 529 13.20 9.04 -17.17
C ARG A 529 12.98 7.54 -17.29
N VAL A 530 12.32 6.94 -16.30
CA VAL A 530 12.14 5.49 -16.24
C VAL A 530 11.21 5.03 -17.35
N LEU A 531 10.08 5.71 -17.58
CA LEU A 531 9.15 5.35 -18.65
C LEU A 531 9.73 5.59 -20.06
N SER A 532 10.59 6.59 -20.24
CA SER A 532 11.35 6.75 -21.49
C SER A 532 12.18 5.50 -21.81
N LEU A 533 12.83 4.91 -20.80
CA LEU A 533 13.64 3.70 -20.96
C LEU A 533 12.77 2.43 -21.08
N ALA A 534 11.67 2.34 -20.34
CA ALA A 534 10.71 1.25 -20.44
C ALA A 534 10.11 1.18 -21.86
N LYS A 535 9.77 2.33 -22.45
CA LYS A 535 9.28 2.43 -23.83
C LYS A 535 10.29 1.92 -24.85
N LEU A 536 11.59 2.12 -24.60
CA LEU A 536 12.65 1.56 -25.46
C LEU A 536 12.80 0.05 -25.27
N ALA A 537 12.64 -0.47 -24.06
CA ALA A 537 12.76 -1.89 -23.76
C ALA A 537 11.54 -2.71 -24.24
N PHE A 538 10.34 -2.13 -24.19
CA PHE A 538 9.07 -2.81 -24.45
C PHE A 538 8.32 -2.20 -25.63
N ASP A 539 9.03 -1.92 -26.73
CA ASP A 539 8.41 -1.36 -27.94
C ASP A 539 7.17 -2.18 -28.32
N ARG A 540 6.05 -1.48 -28.56
CA ARG A 540 4.71 -2.03 -28.89
C ARG A 540 3.96 -2.76 -27.79
N THR A 541 4.50 -2.88 -26.57
CA THR A 541 3.75 -3.42 -25.42
C THR A 541 3.17 -2.27 -24.59
N HIS A 542 1.97 -2.47 -24.02
CA HIS A 542 1.40 -1.50 -23.09
C HIS A 542 2.26 -1.42 -21.83
N VAL A 543 2.59 -0.19 -21.43
CA VAL A 543 3.29 0.10 -20.17
C VAL A 543 2.33 0.81 -19.23
N ALA A 544 2.36 0.47 -17.95
CA ALA A 544 1.58 1.13 -16.90
C ALA A 544 2.48 1.64 -15.77
N ALA A 545 2.01 2.67 -15.07
CA ALA A 545 2.60 3.19 -13.85
C ALA A 545 1.54 3.27 -12.76
N LYS A 546 1.89 2.85 -11.55
CA LYS A 546 0.95 2.78 -10.43
C LYS A 546 0.97 4.04 -9.57
N LEU A 547 -0.21 4.56 -9.24
CA LEU A 547 -0.39 5.63 -8.25
C LEU A 547 -1.15 5.13 -7.00
N PRO A 548 -0.76 5.58 -5.80
CA PRO A 548 -1.43 5.25 -4.55
C PRO A 548 -2.67 6.12 -4.32
N GLY A 549 -3.68 5.56 -3.66
CA GLY A 549 -4.85 6.31 -3.18
C GLY A 549 -4.62 6.93 -1.80
N ILE A 550 -4.07 8.15 -1.74
CA ILE A 550 -3.82 8.87 -0.47
C ILE A 550 -5.02 9.77 -0.14
N TYR A 551 -6.03 9.19 0.49
CA TYR A 551 -7.33 9.83 0.68
C TYR A 551 -7.53 10.54 2.02
N TRP A 552 -6.66 10.32 3.01
CA TRP A 552 -6.76 11.00 4.31
C TRP A 552 -6.18 12.41 4.24
N TRP A 553 -6.76 13.32 5.02
CA TRP A 553 -6.56 14.77 4.94
C TRP A 553 -6.96 15.43 3.61
N TYR A 554 -7.57 14.71 2.68
CA TYR A 554 -8.03 15.26 1.40
C TYR A 554 -9.04 16.40 1.58
N LYS A 555 -9.84 16.41 2.66
CA LYS A 555 -10.79 17.50 2.96
C LYS A 555 -10.15 18.71 3.65
N THR A 556 -8.84 18.70 3.89
CA THR A 556 -8.11 19.86 4.42
C THR A 556 -7.64 20.75 3.28
N VAL A 557 -7.41 22.05 3.53
CA VAL A 557 -6.91 22.95 2.48
C VAL A 557 -5.53 22.56 1.94
N SER A 558 -4.68 21.97 2.79
CA SER A 558 -3.30 21.63 2.46
C SER A 558 -3.13 20.25 1.86
N HIS A 559 -4.08 19.32 2.03
CA HIS A 559 -3.94 17.94 1.55
C HIS A 559 -2.63 17.29 2.03
N ALA A 560 -2.28 17.49 3.32
CA ALA A 560 -0.93 17.28 3.84
C ALA A 560 -0.30 15.91 3.51
N ALA A 561 -1.07 14.81 3.54
CA ALA A 561 -0.56 13.48 3.21
C ALA A 561 -0.21 13.31 1.73
N GLU A 562 -0.97 13.95 0.83
CA GLU A 562 -0.65 13.98 -0.60
C GLU A 562 0.64 14.78 -0.83
N LEU A 563 0.78 15.92 -0.15
CA LEU A 563 1.99 16.76 -0.24
C LEU A 563 3.25 16.03 0.23
N THR A 564 3.20 15.30 1.36
CA THR A 564 4.36 14.54 1.86
C THR A 564 4.72 13.37 0.95
N ALA A 565 3.73 12.76 0.29
CA ALA A 565 3.92 11.69 -0.69
C ALA A 565 4.43 12.17 -2.06
N GLY A 566 4.43 13.48 -2.30
CA GLY A 566 4.97 14.11 -3.52
C GLY A 566 3.91 14.60 -4.51
N PHE A 567 2.62 14.44 -4.21
CA PHE A 567 1.54 14.99 -5.01
C PHE A 567 1.27 16.41 -4.55
N TYR A 568 1.67 17.40 -5.34
CA TYR A 568 1.38 18.80 -5.02
C TYR A 568 -0.08 19.15 -5.40
N ASN A 569 -0.99 18.45 -4.75
CA ASN A 569 -2.43 18.66 -4.75
C ASN A 569 -2.80 19.54 -3.55
N SER A 570 -3.67 20.52 -3.75
CA SER A 570 -4.24 21.35 -2.69
C SER A 570 -5.62 21.82 -3.14
N CYS A 571 -6.40 22.43 -2.25
CA CYS A 571 -7.77 22.86 -2.58
C CYS A 571 -7.87 23.83 -3.78
N ASN A 572 -6.75 24.48 -4.15
CA ASN A 572 -6.63 25.43 -5.24
C ASN A 572 -5.73 24.97 -6.40
N ARG A 573 -5.27 23.70 -6.39
CA ARG A 573 -4.35 23.17 -7.39
C ARG A 573 -4.54 21.67 -7.60
N ASP A 574 -4.71 21.29 -8.86
CA ASP A 574 -4.65 19.89 -9.26
C ASP A 574 -3.19 19.38 -9.29
N GLY A 575 -2.88 18.44 -8.40
CA GLY A 575 -1.57 17.80 -8.29
C GLY A 575 -1.35 16.62 -9.26
N TYR A 576 -2.40 16.11 -9.89
CA TYR A 576 -2.38 14.91 -10.73
C TYR A 576 -2.26 15.21 -12.22
N ALA A 577 -2.71 16.39 -12.66
CA ALA A 577 -2.64 16.80 -14.07
C ALA A 577 -1.24 16.69 -14.70
N ALA A 578 -0.18 17.07 -13.96
CA ALA A 578 1.20 16.97 -14.44
C ALA A 578 1.66 15.52 -14.62
N ILE A 579 1.21 14.62 -13.75
CA ILE A 579 1.49 13.19 -13.85
C ILE A 579 0.73 12.60 -15.04
N ALA A 580 -0.56 12.92 -15.20
CA ALA A 580 -1.36 12.48 -16.35
C ALA A 580 -0.73 12.92 -17.68
N ALA A 581 -0.30 14.18 -17.79
CA ALA A 581 0.39 14.68 -18.98
C ALA A 581 1.71 13.94 -19.26
N MET A 582 2.46 13.59 -18.22
CA MET A 582 3.71 12.82 -18.35
C MET A 582 3.43 11.36 -18.76
N LEU A 583 2.40 10.71 -18.22
CA LEU A 583 1.98 9.38 -18.67
C LEU A 583 1.55 9.40 -20.14
N LYS A 584 0.77 10.42 -20.53
CA LYS A 584 0.36 10.64 -21.92
C LYS A 584 1.54 10.80 -22.86
N LYS A 585 2.58 11.55 -22.47
CA LYS A 585 3.82 11.72 -23.24
C LYS A 585 4.46 10.37 -23.60
N HIS A 586 4.41 9.40 -22.69
CA HIS A 586 4.98 8.07 -22.92
C HIS A 586 4.01 7.08 -23.56
N GLY A 587 2.71 7.38 -23.56
CA GLY A 587 1.67 6.43 -23.95
C GLY A 587 1.45 5.35 -22.89
N ALA A 588 1.80 5.65 -21.63
CA ALA A 588 1.62 4.75 -20.50
C ALA A 588 0.19 4.85 -19.96
N ALA A 589 -0.32 3.73 -19.46
CA ALA A 589 -1.55 3.69 -18.68
C ALA A 589 -1.29 4.10 -17.22
N LEU A 590 -2.32 4.60 -16.56
CA LEU A 590 -2.34 4.81 -15.12
C LEU A 590 -2.97 3.59 -14.46
N ASN A 591 -2.24 2.90 -13.58
CA ASN A 591 -2.86 1.97 -12.64
C ASN A 591 -3.20 2.71 -11.35
N PHE A 592 -4.48 2.73 -10.97
CA PHE A 592 -4.93 3.40 -9.74
C PHE A 592 -5.73 2.44 -8.86
N SER A 593 -5.26 2.29 -7.63
CA SER A 593 -5.93 1.47 -6.62
C SER A 593 -7.14 2.22 -6.08
N CYS A 594 -8.35 1.75 -6.41
CA CYS A 594 -9.56 2.35 -5.86
C CYS A 594 -9.74 1.82 -4.43
N ALA A 595 -9.67 2.73 -3.44
CA ALA A 595 -9.97 2.36 -2.06
C ALA A 595 -11.45 2.01 -1.95
N GLU A 596 -11.76 0.73 -1.85
CA GLU A 596 -13.12 0.28 -1.66
C GLU A 596 -13.56 0.57 -0.23
N ILE A 597 -14.65 1.34 -0.11
CA ILE A 597 -15.25 1.70 1.17
C ILE A 597 -15.93 0.45 1.74
N GLN A 598 -15.17 -0.48 2.31
CA GLN A 598 -15.65 -1.28 3.44
C GLN A 598 -15.37 -0.48 4.71
N THR A 599 -16.14 0.59 4.87
CA THR A 599 -16.04 1.46 6.04
C THR A 599 -17.41 1.99 6.45
N LEU A 600 -18.50 1.31 6.08
CA LEU A 600 -19.78 1.50 6.78
C LEU A 600 -19.67 1.11 8.27
N GLY A 601 -18.61 0.39 8.68
CA GLY A 601 -18.32 0.08 10.09
C GLY A 601 -17.07 0.71 10.71
N GLN A 602 -16.21 1.44 9.96
CA GLN A 602 -15.04 2.15 10.56
C GLN A 602 -15.03 3.66 10.32
N HIS A 603 -15.99 4.23 9.56
CA HIS A 603 -16.10 5.68 9.45
C HIS A 603 -16.59 6.32 10.75
N GLU A 604 -17.27 5.57 11.62
CA GLU A 604 -17.62 6.05 12.96
C GLU A 604 -16.39 6.22 13.87
N ASP A 605 -15.31 5.45 13.64
CA ASP A 605 -14.10 5.49 14.48
C ASP A 605 -13.04 6.52 14.04
N PHE A 606 -13.09 7.05 12.79
CA PHE A 606 -12.06 7.95 12.25
C PHE A 606 -12.60 9.18 11.52
N ALA A 607 -13.68 9.80 12.01
CA ALA A 607 -14.13 11.11 11.52
C ALA A 607 -12.99 12.17 11.51
N GLU A 608 -12.01 12.01 12.40
CA GLU A 608 -10.82 12.87 12.51
C GLU A 608 -9.87 12.82 11.30
N ALA A 609 -9.95 11.81 10.43
CA ALA A 609 -9.04 11.66 9.29
C ALA A 609 -9.31 12.63 8.13
N LEU A 610 -10.47 13.33 8.15
CA LEU A 610 -10.89 14.25 7.07
C LEU A 610 -10.70 13.64 5.67
N ALA A 611 -11.04 12.36 5.55
CA ALA A 611 -10.82 11.54 4.38
C ALA A 611 -11.88 11.76 3.29
N ASP A 612 -11.48 11.62 2.02
CA ASP A 612 -12.39 11.61 0.87
C ASP A 612 -11.93 10.66 -0.26
N PRO A 613 -12.05 9.34 -0.08
CA PRO A 613 -11.63 8.39 -1.11
C PRO A 613 -12.43 8.53 -2.42
N GLN A 614 -13.71 8.92 -2.36
CA GLN A 614 -14.53 9.11 -3.56
C GLN A 614 -14.10 10.36 -4.33
N GLY A 615 -13.90 11.48 -3.62
CA GLY A 615 -13.39 12.71 -4.22
C GLY A 615 -12.03 12.52 -4.88
N LEU A 616 -11.13 11.77 -4.22
CA LEU A 616 -9.83 11.44 -4.78
C LEU A 616 -9.94 10.56 -6.04
N VAL A 617 -10.71 9.47 -5.99
CA VAL A 617 -10.94 8.61 -7.17
C VAL A 617 -11.48 9.44 -8.32
N TRP A 618 -12.50 10.27 -8.06
CA TRP A 618 -13.08 11.14 -9.08
C TRP A 618 -12.02 12.09 -9.68
N GLN A 619 -11.20 12.76 -8.86
CA GLN A 619 -10.18 13.69 -9.34
C GLN A 619 -9.14 12.98 -10.23
N VAL A 620 -8.59 11.86 -9.76
CA VAL A 620 -7.52 11.14 -10.46
C VAL A 620 -8.02 10.54 -11.78
N LEU A 621 -9.21 9.92 -11.78
CA LEU A 621 -9.79 9.33 -12.98
C LEU A 621 -10.08 10.40 -14.05
N ASN A 622 -10.67 11.54 -13.67
CA ASN A 622 -10.93 12.62 -14.62
C ASN A 622 -9.65 13.27 -15.14
N ALA A 623 -8.65 13.52 -14.28
CA ALA A 623 -7.35 14.04 -14.73
C ALA A 623 -6.67 13.13 -15.77
N ALA A 624 -6.76 11.80 -15.59
CA ALA A 624 -6.23 10.83 -16.54
C ALA A 624 -7.06 10.79 -17.85
N TRP A 625 -8.38 10.67 -17.75
CA TRP A 625 -9.26 10.60 -18.92
C TRP A 625 -9.25 11.88 -19.77
N ASP A 626 -9.22 13.06 -19.14
CA ASP A 626 -9.11 14.35 -19.85
C ASP A 626 -7.76 14.48 -20.58
N ALA A 627 -6.70 13.90 -20.02
CA ALA A 627 -5.39 13.77 -20.69
C ALA A 627 -5.34 12.61 -21.71
N CYS A 628 -6.45 11.88 -21.92
CA CYS A 628 -6.53 10.69 -22.75
C CYS A 628 -5.49 9.61 -22.37
N VAL A 629 -5.32 9.40 -21.06
CA VAL A 629 -4.50 8.33 -20.46
C VAL A 629 -5.41 7.13 -20.16
N PRO A 630 -5.09 5.92 -20.66
CA PRO A 630 -5.83 4.72 -20.29
C PRO A 630 -5.70 4.42 -18.80
N ILE A 631 -6.76 3.90 -18.18
CA ILE A 631 -6.78 3.60 -16.76
C ILE A 631 -6.91 2.10 -16.56
N THR A 632 -6.01 1.50 -15.80
CA THR A 632 -6.21 0.19 -15.18
C THR A 632 -6.46 0.39 -13.69
N SER A 633 -7.06 -0.59 -13.04
CA SER A 633 -7.33 -0.49 -11.61
C SER A 633 -7.19 -1.83 -10.92
N GLU A 634 -6.95 -1.75 -9.62
CA GLU A 634 -6.93 -2.85 -8.67
C GLU A 634 -7.69 -2.45 -7.40
N ASN A 635 -8.19 -3.43 -6.66
CA ASN A 635 -8.82 -3.20 -5.35
C ASN A 635 -7.76 -3.01 -4.27
N ALA A 636 -7.87 -1.93 -3.47
CA ALA A 636 -6.87 -1.65 -2.43
C ALA A 636 -6.90 -2.63 -1.25
N LEU A 637 -8.07 -3.25 -0.98
CA LEU A 637 -8.29 -4.20 0.11
C LEU A 637 -9.03 -5.44 -0.42
N PRO A 638 -8.82 -6.63 0.17
CA PRO A 638 -9.56 -7.83 -0.23
C PRO A 638 -11.08 -7.60 -0.18
N CYS A 639 -11.76 -7.83 -1.30
CA CYS A 639 -13.21 -7.69 -1.44
C CYS A 639 -13.81 -9.00 -1.93
N HIS A 640 -14.70 -9.59 -1.14
CA HIS A 640 -15.36 -10.86 -1.45
C HIS A 640 -16.88 -10.74 -1.50
N ASP A 641 -17.41 -9.54 -1.28
CA ASP A 641 -18.84 -9.29 -1.20
C ASP A 641 -19.36 -8.54 -2.42
N ARG A 642 -20.67 -8.70 -2.64
CA ARG A 642 -21.41 -8.08 -3.73
C ARG A 642 -21.37 -6.55 -3.69
N ILE A 643 -21.26 -5.95 -2.50
CA ILE A 643 -21.28 -4.49 -2.32
C ILE A 643 -20.00 -3.86 -2.85
N GLY A 644 -18.83 -4.40 -2.50
CA GLY A 644 -17.56 -3.91 -3.00
C GLY A 644 -17.42 -4.15 -4.51
N TYR A 645 -17.74 -5.36 -5.01
CA TYR A 645 -17.75 -5.62 -6.45
C TYR A 645 -18.61 -4.62 -7.25
N ASN A 646 -19.78 -4.22 -6.75
CA ASN A 646 -20.59 -3.20 -7.40
C ASN A 646 -19.91 -1.82 -7.41
N LYS A 647 -19.20 -1.44 -6.34
CA LYS A 647 -18.43 -0.17 -6.31
C LYS A 647 -17.29 -0.19 -7.33
N ILE A 648 -16.60 -1.32 -7.48
CA ILE A 648 -15.58 -1.49 -8.53
C ILE A 648 -16.22 -1.30 -9.90
N LEU A 649 -17.36 -1.95 -10.15
CA LEU A 649 -18.07 -1.87 -11.42
C LEU A 649 -18.52 -0.45 -11.77
N ASP A 650 -19.02 0.30 -10.79
CA ASP A 650 -19.44 1.69 -11.00
C ASP A 650 -18.27 2.60 -11.35
N ASN A 651 -17.09 2.39 -10.74
CA ASN A 651 -15.87 3.11 -11.11
C ASN A 651 -15.32 2.66 -12.47
N ALA A 652 -15.37 1.35 -12.75
CA ALA A 652 -14.84 0.78 -13.98
C ALA A 652 -15.67 1.13 -15.21
N LYS A 653 -16.98 1.34 -15.02
CA LYS A 653 -17.95 1.68 -16.07
C LYS A 653 -18.90 2.77 -15.57
N PRO A 654 -18.47 4.03 -15.48
CA PRO A 654 -19.32 5.13 -15.02
C PRO A 654 -20.67 5.15 -15.75
N MET A 655 -21.75 5.40 -15.00
CA MET A 655 -23.10 5.49 -15.56
C MET A 655 -23.26 6.78 -16.35
N ASP A 656 -23.91 6.71 -17.51
CA ASP A 656 -24.25 7.86 -18.37
C ASP A 656 -23.05 8.75 -18.75
N ASP A 657 -21.84 8.19 -18.79
CA ASP A 657 -20.66 8.92 -19.24
C ASP A 657 -20.77 9.22 -20.76
N PRO A 658 -20.82 10.50 -21.16
CA PRO A 658 -21.05 10.89 -22.55
C PRO A 658 -19.89 10.50 -23.48
N ASP A 659 -18.70 10.29 -22.92
CA ASP A 659 -17.49 9.90 -23.65
C ASP A 659 -17.31 8.38 -23.71
N GLY A 660 -18.19 7.60 -23.05
CA GLY A 660 -18.10 6.15 -22.96
C GLY A 660 -16.85 5.66 -22.22
N LYS A 661 -16.33 6.47 -21.28
CA LYS A 661 -15.12 6.15 -20.51
C LYS A 661 -15.32 4.88 -19.69
N HIS A 662 -14.29 4.04 -19.67
CA HIS A 662 -14.23 2.81 -18.89
C HIS A 662 -12.77 2.42 -18.64
N PHE A 663 -12.54 1.50 -17.71
CA PHE A 663 -11.20 0.96 -17.47
C PHE A 663 -10.71 0.11 -18.64
N LEU A 664 -9.42 0.19 -18.92
CA LEU A 664 -8.71 -0.65 -19.89
C LEU A 664 -8.62 -2.11 -19.40
N SER A 665 -8.43 -2.31 -18.10
CA SER A 665 -8.47 -3.62 -17.43
C SER A 665 -8.58 -3.45 -15.91
N PHE A 666 -9.01 -4.50 -15.23
CA PHE A 666 -9.04 -4.58 -13.77
C PHE A 666 -8.25 -5.78 -13.26
N THR A 667 -7.48 -5.61 -12.18
CA THR A 667 -6.73 -6.68 -11.53
C THR A 667 -7.22 -6.88 -10.10
N TYR A 668 -7.69 -8.08 -9.80
CA TYR A 668 -8.13 -8.47 -8.48
C TYR A 668 -6.95 -8.84 -7.56
N LEU A 669 -6.85 -8.16 -6.42
CA LEU A 669 -5.90 -8.41 -5.33
C LEU A 669 -6.58 -9.21 -4.21
N ARG A 670 -6.22 -10.47 -3.96
CA ARG A 670 -5.23 -11.34 -4.62
C ARG A 670 -5.73 -12.79 -4.63
N LEU A 671 -5.17 -13.64 -5.49
CA LEU A 671 -5.36 -15.09 -5.42
C LEU A 671 -4.98 -15.58 -4.02
N SER A 672 -5.97 -16.14 -3.32
CA SER A 672 -5.84 -16.64 -1.95
C SER A 672 -6.80 -17.80 -1.72
N PRO A 673 -6.60 -18.61 -0.67
CA PRO A 673 -7.58 -19.62 -0.27
C PRO A 673 -8.97 -19.03 -0.03
N LEU A 674 -9.04 -17.80 0.51
CA LEU A 674 -10.30 -17.10 0.80
C LEU A 674 -11.08 -16.77 -0.48
N LEU A 675 -10.41 -16.31 -1.54
CA LEU A 675 -11.05 -16.12 -2.86
C LEU A 675 -11.61 -17.44 -3.41
N MET A 676 -10.92 -18.55 -3.15
CA MET A 676 -11.27 -19.88 -3.65
C MET A 676 -12.38 -20.58 -2.84
N GLU A 677 -12.87 -19.97 -1.77
CA GLU A 677 -14.03 -20.49 -1.04
C GLU A 677 -15.30 -20.41 -1.90
N SER A 678 -16.14 -21.44 -1.84
CA SER A 678 -17.30 -21.59 -2.74
C SER A 678 -18.19 -20.36 -2.82
N HIS A 679 -18.49 -19.70 -1.68
CA HIS A 679 -19.36 -18.53 -1.67
C HIS A 679 -18.69 -17.32 -2.33
N ASN A 680 -17.45 -17.02 -1.94
CA ASN A 680 -16.68 -15.89 -2.45
C ASN A 680 -16.39 -16.04 -3.95
N PHE A 681 -16.11 -17.28 -4.39
CA PHE A 681 -15.81 -17.57 -5.78
C PHE A 681 -17.04 -17.41 -6.70
N MET A 682 -18.25 -17.72 -6.21
CA MET A 682 -19.48 -17.45 -6.95
C MET A 682 -19.73 -15.95 -7.15
N GLU A 683 -19.51 -15.13 -6.11
CA GLU A 683 -19.63 -13.67 -6.24
C GLU A 683 -18.53 -13.09 -7.15
N PHE A 684 -17.32 -13.65 -7.10
CA PHE A 684 -16.25 -13.31 -8.02
C PHE A 684 -16.59 -13.65 -9.48
N GLU A 685 -17.14 -14.84 -9.76
CA GLU A 685 -17.61 -15.21 -11.10
C GLU A 685 -18.65 -14.22 -11.63
N ARG A 686 -19.62 -13.85 -10.78
CA ARG A 686 -20.63 -12.83 -11.10
C ARG A 686 -20.00 -11.48 -11.44
N PHE A 687 -19.01 -11.06 -10.65
CA PHE A 687 -18.26 -9.84 -10.89
C PHE A 687 -17.55 -9.88 -12.24
N VAL A 688 -16.86 -10.98 -12.57
CA VAL A 688 -16.17 -11.17 -13.86
C VAL A 688 -17.16 -11.03 -15.03
N LYS A 689 -18.32 -11.70 -14.96
CA LYS A 689 -19.38 -11.60 -15.98
C LYS A 689 -19.85 -10.16 -16.19
N ARG A 690 -20.06 -9.40 -15.10
CA ARG A 690 -20.46 -7.98 -15.19
C ARG A 690 -19.35 -7.08 -15.76
N MET A 691 -18.10 -7.35 -15.42
CA MET A 691 -16.94 -6.67 -16.02
C MET A 691 -16.84 -6.94 -17.52
N HIS A 692 -17.23 -8.13 -17.96
CA HIS A 692 -17.32 -8.49 -19.39
C HIS A 692 -18.57 -7.96 -20.10
N GLY A 693 -19.51 -7.36 -19.37
CA GLY A 693 -20.76 -6.85 -19.93
C GLY A 693 -21.77 -7.95 -20.23
N GLU A 694 -21.67 -9.10 -19.57
CA GLU A 694 -22.60 -10.21 -19.69
C GLU A 694 -23.81 -10.06 -18.75
N ALA A 695 -24.94 -10.61 -19.16
CA ALA A 695 -26.13 -10.68 -18.32
C ALA A 695 -25.93 -11.67 -17.17
N VAL A 696 -26.22 -11.25 -15.95
CA VAL A 696 -26.20 -12.11 -14.76
C VAL A 696 -27.63 -12.31 -14.26
N LEU A 697 -28.06 -13.56 -14.19
CA LEU A 697 -29.35 -13.91 -13.58
C LEU A 697 -29.19 -13.83 -12.05
N ASP A 698 -29.90 -12.89 -11.42
CA ASP A 698 -30.11 -12.94 -9.98
C ASP A 698 -30.98 -14.16 -9.67
N LEU A 699 -30.39 -15.19 -9.07
CA LEU A 699 -31.19 -16.26 -8.48
C LEU A 699 -32.08 -15.63 -7.40
N PRO A 700 -33.42 -15.79 -7.46
CA PRO A 700 -34.28 -15.30 -6.40
C PRO A 700 -33.85 -15.98 -5.11
N GLY A 701 -33.54 -15.17 -4.09
CA GLY A 701 -33.09 -15.65 -2.79
C GLY A 701 -34.02 -16.75 -2.30
N ILE A 702 -33.44 -17.91 -1.99
CA ILE A 702 -34.16 -18.96 -1.28
C ILE A 702 -34.48 -18.37 0.09
N VAL A 703 -35.74 -17.96 0.24
CA VAL A 703 -36.37 -17.71 1.54
C VAL A 703 -36.38 -19.07 2.23
N GLY A 704 -35.41 -19.26 3.13
CA GLY A 704 -35.37 -20.37 4.08
C GLY A 704 -35.95 -19.94 5.41
#